data_AF-A0A973UND5-F1
#
_entry.id   AF-A0A973UND5-F1
#
_cell.length_a   1.000
_cell.length_b   1.000
_cell.length_c   1.000
_cell.angle_alpha   90.00
_cell.angle_beta   90.00
_cell.angle_gamma   90.00
#
_symmetry.space_group_name_H-M   'P 1'
#
loop_
_entity.id
_entity.type
_entity.pdbx_description
1 polymer ?
#
loop_
_entity_poly.entity_id
_entity_poly.type
_entity_poly.pdbx_seq_one_letter_code
_entity_poly.pdbx_strand_id
1 'polypeptide(L)'
;VDVGTVDDKSSVISRFNGKDFTELGRAPKGKVKLLPMAGGDAVVGDVKGIDTGKAPGLAKHAVDGRVAGISRHGHLVTNSVFSEQMKGITTRIGSPSNKGAGTLTVKATALKSGAQATTLVDADRKRPKPDSSLPLDPAAFAMADDDDPLTCGEGGPESQCLSGSGAAVWGKVGTMETPCIVKRNDPKRQALQPSANMVEWAVDQAVHGELKVSRPQNWHDTGLGAYTPQGLFPKPPLTGGGDIPAQVMLGILAQESNFKQASWHSMNGDSGNVTKSDWYGNENGIHGYPNREKADCGYGIAQVTTGMSEKHAEQLDPLRAGAVTTDYAANIAAGLGILAEKWNQLKALGMNINNGSPAYIENWYTALWGYNSGVYTSGAVGLGFFNNPINPRYPADRQPFLRYSYDDASHPGDWNYPEKIFGWAEVPQMTWDSEASYVKPSMPFGVIKVAPRTLFCDPSLNSCNPSAADPCPSWDSKCYWDGSVDWMGSQSTANSSTENLRYSLGSGEPELKSKYGHGPCIDHPSVYTNAIIVDDLGQHEDTYGCGDFEAAADGKFTLQAGDNITMLRDNGTFRATPYLAPIDLHQLGAGYDHHVYFTHNYPDTDYFHKITGRWEVNQAKLPSGDQPGQRYKIYLHLPSHGAEAVVRYNFIPGDNTAGAKADYCNVNQGTRSAGKDTWFEMGTFSFWKGGRIEADNLHSAGTGDDNVVFDAIAFVPFNYAEPGPCNLVDGGL
;
A
#
# COMPACT_ATOMS: atom_id res chain seq x y z
N VAL A 1 20.54 -33.90 11.38
CA VAL A 1 19.58 -32.90 10.87
C VAL A 1 18.24 -33.58 10.78
N ASP A 2 17.21 -33.03 11.39
CA ASP A 2 15.84 -33.52 11.23
C ASP A 2 15.24 -32.90 9.98
N VAL A 3 14.49 -33.69 9.22
CA VAL A 3 13.96 -33.30 7.91
C VAL A 3 12.50 -33.75 7.84
N GLY A 4 11.62 -32.80 7.56
CA GLY A 4 10.22 -33.07 7.22
C GLY A 4 10.05 -33.10 5.70
N THR A 5 9.48 -34.17 5.18
CA THR A 5 9.13 -34.31 3.77
C THR A 5 7.65 -34.67 3.62
N VAL A 6 7.13 -34.66 2.39
CA VAL A 6 5.78 -35.13 2.07
C VAL A 6 5.91 -36.31 1.11
N ASP A 7 5.21 -37.40 1.42
CA ASP A 7 5.13 -38.62 0.62
C ASP A 7 3.66 -39.01 0.49
N ASP A 8 3.12 -38.89 -0.73
CA ASP A 8 1.69 -39.01 -1.05
C ASP A 8 0.77 -38.20 -0.11
N LYS A 9 0.00 -38.91 0.72
CA LYS A 9 -0.98 -38.38 1.68
C LYS A 9 -0.40 -38.24 3.09
N SER A 10 0.93 -38.39 3.23
CA SER A 10 1.62 -38.37 4.52
C SER A 10 2.69 -37.29 4.57
N SER A 11 2.82 -36.65 5.73
CA SER A 11 4.03 -35.95 6.14
C SER A 11 4.97 -36.95 6.79
N VAL A 12 6.22 -37.01 6.35
CA VAL A 12 7.25 -37.95 6.82
C VAL A 12 8.31 -37.17 7.58
N ILE A 13 8.67 -37.63 8.77
CA ILE A 13 9.77 -37.04 9.56
C ILE A 13 10.93 -38.03 9.55
N SER A 14 12.11 -37.57 9.16
CA SER A 14 13.32 -38.37 9.06
C SER A 14 14.51 -37.65 9.68
N ARG A 15 15.50 -38.41 10.14
CA ARG A 15 16.78 -37.86 10.60
C ARG A 15 17.89 -38.24 9.62
N PHE A 16 18.60 -37.24 9.13
CA PHE A 16 19.85 -37.41 8.40
C PHE A 16 21.04 -37.37 9.35
N ASN A 17 21.84 -38.44 9.35
CA ASN A 17 23.02 -38.60 10.21
C ASN A 17 24.35 -38.20 9.52
N GLY A 18 24.28 -37.61 8.32
CA GLY A 18 25.45 -37.33 7.48
C GLY A 18 25.73 -38.39 6.41
N LYS A 19 25.04 -39.54 6.45
CA LYS A 19 25.14 -40.61 5.45
C LYS A 19 23.78 -41.13 5.00
N ASP A 20 22.92 -41.48 5.94
CA ASP A 20 21.64 -42.12 5.70
C ASP A 20 20.48 -41.33 6.31
N PHE A 21 19.30 -41.44 5.69
CA PHE A 21 18.04 -41.00 6.28
C PHE A 21 17.40 -42.14 7.06
N THR A 22 17.14 -41.91 8.34
CA THR A 22 16.31 -42.79 9.17
C THR A 22 14.92 -42.19 9.28
N GLU A 23 13.91 -42.84 8.70
CA GLU A 23 12.52 -42.45 8.91
C GLU A 23 12.15 -42.62 10.39
N LEU A 24 11.72 -41.53 11.01
CA LEU A 24 11.24 -41.48 12.39
C LEU A 24 9.74 -41.79 12.43
N GLY A 25 9.00 -41.47 11.37
CA GLY A 25 7.64 -41.92 11.17
C GLY A 25 6.82 -41.01 10.27
N ARG A 26 5.50 -41.26 10.25
CA ARG A 26 4.54 -40.57 9.38
C ARG A 26 3.34 -40.03 10.13
N ALA A 27 2.77 -38.95 9.59
CA ALA A 27 1.49 -38.37 9.99
C ALA A 27 0.67 -38.02 8.74
N PRO A 28 -0.66 -37.83 8.83
CA PRO A 28 -1.43 -37.34 7.70
C PRO A 28 -0.86 -36.00 7.17
N LYS A 29 -0.89 -35.81 5.85
CA LYS A 29 -0.31 -34.63 5.19
C LYS A 29 -0.78 -33.32 5.84
N GLY A 30 0.17 -32.48 6.23
CA GLY A 30 -0.06 -31.16 6.82
C GLY A 30 -0.53 -31.19 8.28
N LYS A 31 -0.58 -32.36 8.95
CA LYS A 31 -0.96 -32.48 10.36
C LYS A 31 0.21 -32.47 11.33
N VAL A 32 1.44 -32.43 10.83
CA VAL A 32 2.65 -32.34 11.64
C VAL A 32 3.58 -31.29 11.06
N LYS A 33 4.27 -30.54 11.93
CA LYS A 33 5.30 -29.57 11.56
C LYS A 33 6.60 -29.90 12.30
N LEU A 34 7.72 -29.71 11.61
CA LEU A 34 9.06 -29.72 12.19
C LEU A 34 9.47 -28.25 12.41
N LEU A 35 9.71 -27.86 13.65
CA LEU A 35 9.96 -26.48 14.05
C LEU A 35 11.22 -26.36 14.92
N PRO A 36 12.02 -25.30 14.76
CA PRO A 36 13.23 -25.13 15.54
C PRO A 36 12.92 -24.74 17.00
N MET A 37 13.76 -25.20 17.93
CA MET A 37 13.71 -24.90 19.37
C MET A 37 15.11 -24.62 19.96
N ALA A 38 15.15 -24.06 21.16
CA ALA A 38 16.38 -23.96 21.94
C ALA A 38 16.85 -25.37 22.32
N GLY A 39 17.95 -25.82 21.71
CA GLY A 39 18.57 -27.13 21.98
C GLY A 39 18.26 -28.23 20.95
N GLY A 40 17.57 -27.92 19.84
CA GLY A 40 17.28 -28.88 18.78
C GLY A 40 16.03 -28.49 17.98
N ASP A 41 15.36 -29.48 17.42
CA ASP A 41 14.10 -29.31 16.70
C ASP A 41 12.93 -29.93 17.49
N ALA A 42 11.71 -29.59 17.11
CA ALA A 42 10.49 -30.16 17.65
C ALA A 42 9.55 -30.61 16.54
N VAL A 43 9.07 -31.84 16.65
CA VAL A 43 7.95 -32.33 15.85
C VAL A 43 6.65 -32.08 16.61
N VAL A 44 5.73 -31.33 16.00
CA VAL A 44 4.54 -30.77 16.64
C VAL A 44 3.29 -31.06 15.81
N GLY A 45 2.19 -31.48 16.45
CA GLY A 45 0.90 -31.75 15.80
C GLY A 45 0.42 -33.19 16.02
N ASP A 46 -0.05 -33.87 14.96
CA ASP A 46 -0.35 -35.31 14.99
C ASP A 46 0.95 -36.13 14.94
N VAL A 47 1.55 -36.30 16.11
CA VAL A 47 2.84 -36.96 16.27
C VAL A 47 2.71 -38.43 16.66
N LYS A 48 1.50 -39.01 16.65
CA LYS A 48 1.26 -40.37 17.17
C LYS A 48 2.14 -41.40 16.46
N GLY A 49 2.33 -41.25 15.15
CA GLY A 49 3.15 -42.14 14.32
C GLY A 49 4.66 -41.84 14.29
N ILE A 50 5.16 -40.84 15.04
CA ILE A 50 6.57 -40.42 14.99
C ILE A 50 7.37 -40.96 16.19
N ASP A 51 8.38 -41.78 15.96
CA ASP A 51 9.33 -42.29 16.96
C ASP A 51 10.59 -41.41 17.01
N THR A 52 10.69 -40.55 18.03
CA THR A 52 11.86 -39.68 18.24
C THR A 52 12.97 -40.37 19.05
N GLY A 53 12.82 -41.64 19.46
CA GLY A 53 13.84 -42.38 20.21
C GLY A 53 15.16 -42.55 19.45
N LYS A 54 15.10 -42.58 18.12
CA LYS A 54 16.26 -42.62 17.22
C LYS A 54 16.79 -41.23 16.85
N ALA A 55 16.21 -40.19 17.43
CA ALA A 55 16.53 -38.79 17.16
C ALA A 55 16.77 -38.00 18.46
N PRO A 56 17.86 -38.26 19.20
CA PRO A 56 18.19 -37.48 20.39
C PRO A 56 18.21 -35.96 20.11
N GLY A 57 17.51 -35.18 20.92
CA GLY A 57 17.35 -33.73 20.72
C GLY A 57 16.17 -33.31 19.85
N LEU A 58 15.42 -34.24 19.24
CA LEU A 58 14.13 -33.95 18.61
C LEU A 58 13.00 -34.05 19.65
N ALA A 59 12.47 -32.90 20.06
CA ALA A 59 11.33 -32.83 20.96
C ALA A 59 10.05 -33.28 20.24
N LYS A 60 9.13 -33.91 20.97
CA LYS A 60 7.87 -34.45 20.43
C LYS A 60 6.69 -33.85 21.20
N HIS A 61 5.81 -33.15 20.48
CA HIS A 61 4.67 -32.46 21.09
C HIS A 61 3.37 -32.74 20.34
N ALA A 62 2.45 -33.45 21.00
CA ALA A 62 1.11 -33.68 20.46
C ALA A 62 0.24 -32.43 20.71
N VAL A 63 -0.32 -31.88 19.63
CA VAL A 63 -1.24 -30.75 19.67
C VAL A 63 -2.33 -30.95 18.64
N ASP A 64 -3.58 -30.75 19.05
CA ASP A 64 -4.71 -30.76 18.14
C ASP A 64 -4.88 -29.41 17.43
N GLY A 65 -5.16 -29.44 16.13
CA GLY A 65 -5.40 -28.23 15.32
C GLY A 65 -4.18 -27.75 14.54
N ARG A 66 -4.25 -26.53 14.00
CA ARG A 66 -3.15 -25.90 13.23
C ARG A 66 -1.97 -25.60 14.13
N VAL A 67 -0.78 -25.81 13.60
CA VAL A 67 0.49 -25.41 14.21
C VAL A 67 1.09 -24.29 13.35
N ALA A 68 1.00 -23.06 13.85
CA ALA A 68 1.60 -21.87 13.21
C ALA A 68 3.05 -21.66 13.68
N GLY A 69 3.37 -22.06 14.92
CA GLY A 69 4.72 -21.95 15.46
C GLY A 69 4.85 -22.58 16.85
N ILE A 70 6.06 -22.60 17.38
CA ILE A 70 6.38 -23.06 18.73
C ILE A 70 7.30 -22.06 19.41
N SER A 71 7.08 -21.81 20.70
CA SER A 71 7.97 -20.98 21.50
C SER A 71 9.39 -21.59 21.54
N ARG A 72 10.42 -20.75 21.62
CA ARG A 72 11.83 -21.20 21.69
C ARG A 72 12.08 -22.31 22.72
N HIS A 73 11.41 -22.27 23.87
CA HIS A 73 11.59 -23.28 24.93
C HIS A 73 10.58 -24.45 24.88
N GLY A 74 9.74 -24.52 23.85
CA GLY A 74 8.75 -25.60 23.71
C GLY A 74 7.65 -25.58 24.77
N HIS A 75 7.30 -24.41 25.30
CA HIS A 75 6.25 -24.27 26.31
C HIS A 75 4.87 -23.99 25.70
N LEU A 76 4.85 -23.30 24.54
CA LEU A 76 3.64 -22.85 23.87
C LEU A 76 3.71 -23.20 22.38
N VAL A 77 2.60 -23.65 21.82
CA VAL A 77 2.38 -23.77 20.37
C VAL A 77 1.37 -22.72 19.97
N THR A 78 1.70 -21.88 19.00
CA THR A 78 0.75 -20.93 18.43
C THR A 78 -0.08 -21.63 17.36
N ASN A 79 -1.40 -21.49 17.45
CA ASN A 79 -2.35 -22.04 16.50
C ASN A 79 -2.73 -21.02 15.41
N SER A 80 -2.70 -19.73 15.75
CA SER A 80 -2.82 -18.61 14.81
C SER A 80 -2.11 -17.37 15.39
N VAL A 81 -1.53 -16.54 14.53
CA VAL A 81 -0.92 -15.27 14.91
C VAL A 81 -1.29 -14.25 13.86
N PHE A 82 -2.31 -13.45 14.16
CA PHE A 82 -2.89 -12.51 13.22
C PHE A 82 -2.63 -11.09 13.70
N SER A 83 -2.12 -10.22 12.83
CA SER A 83 -2.00 -8.79 13.14
C SER A 83 -3.36 -8.12 13.02
N GLU A 84 -3.83 -7.47 14.09
CA GLU A 84 -5.09 -6.73 14.09
C GLU A 84 -5.05 -5.56 13.10
N GLN A 85 -3.88 -5.04 12.77
CA GLN A 85 -3.66 -4.05 11.72
C GLN A 85 -3.94 -4.63 10.33
N MET A 86 -3.81 -5.95 10.15
CA MET A 86 -4.15 -6.65 8.90
C MET A 86 -5.65 -6.92 8.75
N LYS A 87 -6.50 -6.60 9.75
CA LYS A 87 -7.96 -6.53 9.53
C LYS A 87 -8.25 -5.33 8.64
N GLY A 88 -8.43 -5.60 7.35
CA GLY A 88 -8.76 -4.59 6.34
C GLY A 88 -7.57 -3.89 5.69
N ILE A 89 -6.32 -4.35 5.89
CA ILE A 89 -5.11 -3.79 5.24
C ILE A 89 -4.29 -4.91 4.57
N THR A 90 -3.70 -4.59 3.42
CA THR A 90 -3.07 -5.50 2.44
C THR A 90 -1.78 -4.96 1.86
N THR A 91 -0.79 -4.85 2.73
CA THR A 91 0.58 -4.70 2.27
C THR A 91 1.04 -5.99 1.57
N ARG A 92 2.08 -5.90 0.72
CA ARG A 92 2.91 -7.07 0.42
C ARG A 92 3.60 -7.47 1.73
N ILE A 93 3.57 -8.75 2.06
CA ILE A 93 4.18 -9.30 3.29
C ILE A 93 5.66 -8.88 3.38
N GLY A 94 6.01 -8.21 4.47
CA GLY A 94 7.37 -7.88 4.86
C GLY A 94 7.46 -6.46 5.38
N SER A 95 7.80 -6.28 6.67
CA SER A 95 8.16 -4.96 7.19
C SER A 95 9.54 -4.55 6.65
N PRO A 96 9.68 -3.40 5.96
CA PRO A 96 11.00 -2.88 5.56
C PRO A 96 11.81 -2.36 6.75
N SER A 97 11.13 -2.00 7.85
CA SER A 97 11.75 -1.57 9.10
C SER A 97 11.62 -2.69 10.14
N ASN A 98 12.62 -2.92 10.97
CA ASN A 98 12.54 -3.90 12.06
C ASN A 98 11.54 -3.49 13.18
N LYS A 99 10.48 -2.71 12.90
CA LYS A 99 9.36 -2.41 13.81
C LYS A 99 8.28 -3.51 13.72
N GLY A 100 7.57 -3.73 14.83
CA GLY A 100 6.69 -4.88 15.02
C GLY A 100 5.40 -4.83 14.19
N ALA A 101 4.68 -5.94 14.15
CA ALA A 101 3.42 -6.09 13.42
C ALA A 101 2.20 -5.44 14.14
N GLY A 102 2.42 -4.40 14.95
CA GLY A 102 1.40 -3.80 15.79
C GLY A 102 0.81 -4.76 16.82
N THR A 103 -0.50 -4.71 17.04
CA THR A 103 -1.22 -5.59 17.96
C THR A 103 -1.55 -6.91 17.27
N LEU A 104 -1.06 -8.01 17.81
CA LEU A 104 -1.27 -9.36 17.31
C LEU A 104 -2.32 -10.11 18.14
N THR A 105 -3.40 -10.60 17.52
CA THR A 105 -4.19 -11.68 18.11
C THR A 105 -3.42 -12.99 17.99
N VAL A 106 -2.97 -13.51 19.14
CA VAL A 106 -2.29 -14.79 19.27
C VAL A 106 -3.24 -15.80 19.90
N LYS A 107 -3.49 -16.91 19.19
CA LYS A 107 -4.11 -18.11 19.77
C LYS A 107 -3.03 -19.13 20.01
N ALA A 108 -2.92 -19.64 21.23
CA ALA A 108 -1.88 -20.59 21.59
C ALA A 108 -2.38 -21.68 22.54
N THR A 109 -1.71 -22.83 22.48
CA THR A 109 -1.90 -23.98 23.37
C THR A 109 -0.63 -24.18 24.21
N ALA A 110 -0.77 -24.23 25.54
CA ALA A 110 0.31 -24.56 26.45
C ALA A 110 0.60 -26.06 26.43
N LEU A 111 1.83 -26.44 26.09
CA LEU A 111 2.19 -27.85 25.85
C LEU A 111 2.17 -28.71 27.11
N LYS A 112 2.40 -28.13 28.29
CA LYS A 112 2.42 -28.85 29.56
C LYS A 112 1.02 -29.15 30.11
N SER A 113 0.08 -28.22 29.94
CA SER A 113 -1.26 -28.30 30.53
C SER A 113 -2.37 -28.60 29.52
N GLY A 114 -2.10 -28.43 28.21
CA GLY A 114 -3.12 -28.46 27.16
C GLY A 114 -4.03 -27.23 27.16
N ALA A 115 -3.79 -26.24 28.03
CA ALA A 115 -4.65 -25.06 28.13
C ALA A 115 -4.54 -24.20 26.87
N GLN A 116 -5.69 -23.81 26.31
CA GLN A 116 -5.77 -22.91 25.17
C GLN A 116 -6.07 -21.49 25.62
N ALA A 117 -5.42 -20.51 25.00
CA ALA A 117 -5.65 -19.09 25.27
C ALA A 117 -5.65 -18.29 23.97
N THR A 118 -6.49 -17.26 23.94
CA THR A 118 -6.42 -16.18 22.93
C THR A 118 -6.03 -14.90 23.66
N THR A 119 -5.02 -14.19 23.17
CA THR A 119 -4.59 -12.92 23.74
C THR A 119 -4.20 -11.95 22.64
N LEU A 120 -4.34 -10.65 22.95
CA LEU A 120 -3.72 -9.59 22.16
C LEU A 120 -2.28 -9.40 22.66
N VAL A 121 -1.33 -9.34 21.74
CA VAL A 121 0.08 -9.06 22.00
C VAL A 121 0.43 -7.82 21.21
N ASP A 122 0.61 -6.71 21.90
CA ASP A 122 1.19 -5.51 21.30
C ASP A 122 2.66 -5.77 20.99
N ALA A 123 2.99 -5.95 19.70
CA ALA A 123 4.36 -6.18 19.22
C ALA A 123 5.22 -4.91 19.28
N ASP A 124 4.61 -3.74 19.48
CA ASP A 124 5.28 -2.45 19.61
C ASP A 124 5.55 -2.08 21.08
N ARG A 125 4.95 -2.80 22.04
CA ARG A 125 5.36 -2.70 23.43
C ARG A 125 6.80 -3.20 23.58
N LYS A 126 7.73 -2.24 23.68
CA LYS A 126 9.05 -2.45 24.28
C LYS A 126 8.89 -3.35 25.51
N ARG A 127 9.61 -4.49 25.53
CA ARG A 127 9.77 -5.32 26.74
C ARG A 127 9.95 -4.39 27.95
N PRO A 128 9.22 -4.56 29.07
CA PRO A 128 9.73 -4.05 30.32
C PRO A 128 11.05 -4.77 30.55
N LYS A 129 12.17 -4.04 30.49
CA LYS A 129 13.43 -4.56 30.98
C LYS A 129 13.57 -4.16 32.45
N PRO A 130 13.66 -5.11 33.38
CA PRO A 130 14.45 -4.93 34.58
C PRO A 130 15.89 -4.63 34.13
N ASP A 131 16.48 -3.59 34.71
CA ASP A 131 17.93 -3.42 34.93
C ASP A 131 18.96 -3.65 33.81
N SER A 132 18.73 -3.20 32.56
CA SER A 132 19.89 -2.98 31.67
C SER A 132 19.65 -1.95 30.58
N SER A 133 20.47 -0.89 30.59
CA SER A 133 20.70 0.00 29.46
C SER A 133 21.30 -0.81 28.31
N LEU A 134 20.52 -1.08 27.27
CA LEU A 134 21.08 -1.35 25.96
C LEU A 134 21.26 -0.01 25.25
N PRO A 135 22.48 0.39 24.89
CA PRO A 135 22.66 1.47 23.95
C PRO A 135 22.14 0.96 22.61
N LEU A 136 21.01 1.52 22.16
CA LEU A 136 20.76 1.62 20.73
C LEU A 136 21.88 2.52 20.23
N ASP A 137 22.84 1.94 19.52
CA ASP A 137 23.82 2.71 18.78
C ASP A 137 23.13 3.22 17.50
N PRO A 138 22.82 4.51 17.38
CA PRO A 138 22.22 5.08 16.17
C PRO A 138 23.15 4.92 14.96
N ALA A 139 24.45 4.67 15.16
CA ALA A 139 25.43 4.50 14.11
C ALA A 139 25.23 3.23 13.27
N ALA A 140 24.43 2.25 13.72
CA ALA A 140 24.13 1.05 12.93
C ALA A 140 23.16 1.30 11.75
N PHE A 141 22.51 2.47 11.72
CA PHE A 141 21.66 2.93 10.60
C PHE A 141 22.27 4.11 9.83
N ALA A 142 23.40 4.64 10.29
CA ALA A 142 24.17 5.59 9.51
C ALA A 142 24.99 4.81 8.47
N MET A 143 24.80 5.11 7.18
CA MET A 143 25.95 4.99 6.29
C MET A 143 27.01 5.93 6.85
N ALA A 144 28.06 5.37 7.43
CA ALA A 144 29.18 6.13 7.94
C ALA A 144 29.89 6.80 6.76
N ASP A 145 29.51 8.05 6.44
CA ASP A 145 30.37 9.15 5.95
C ASP A 145 29.51 10.34 5.48
N ASP A 146 28.71 10.94 6.36
CA ASP A 146 28.06 12.24 6.06
C ASP A 146 28.22 13.15 7.28
N ASP A 147 29.38 13.82 7.37
CA ASP A 147 29.52 15.01 8.20
C ASP A 147 28.53 16.08 7.69
N ASP A 148 27.84 16.69 8.65
CA ASP A 148 26.83 17.76 8.50
C ASP A 148 27.30 18.87 7.54
N PRO A 149 26.48 19.39 6.61
CA PRO A 149 26.84 20.60 5.89
C PRO A 149 26.94 21.79 6.86
N LEU A 150 27.84 22.72 6.54
CA LEU A 150 27.97 24.02 7.18
C LEU A 150 26.58 24.69 7.28
N THR A 151 26.03 24.82 8.49
CA THR A 151 24.80 25.57 8.74
C THR A 151 25.04 27.05 8.43
N CYS A 152 24.36 27.62 7.42
CA CYS A 152 24.61 29.00 6.99
C CYS A 152 23.73 30.05 7.71
N GLY A 153 23.22 29.74 8.91
CA GLY A 153 22.27 30.58 9.63
C GLY A 153 20.88 30.63 8.98
N GLU A 154 19.87 31.04 9.74
CA GLU A 154 18.49 31.13 9.27
C GLU A 154 18.35 32.22 8.18
N GLY A 155 17.90 31.85 6.97
CA GLY A 155 17.39 32.80 5.96
C GLY A 155 18.15 32.93 4.62
N GLY A 156 19.26 32.22 4.41
CA GLY A 156 19.97 32.20 3.10
C GLY A 156 19.62 30.98 2.23
N PRO A 157 19.61 31.06 0.88
CA PRO A 157 19.50 29.88 0.03
C PRO A 157 20.77 29.02 0.16
N GLU A 158 20.61 27.77 0.60
CA GLU A 158 21.72 26.80 0.79
C GLU A 158 22.52 26.57 -0.51
N SER A 159 21.91 26.77 -1.67
CA SER A 159 22.57 26.76 -2.99
C SER A 159 23.65 27.82 -3.17
N GLN A 160 23.53 29.00 -2.55
CA GLN A 160 24.57 30.04 -2.54
C GLN A 160 25.74 29.70 -1.62
N CYS A 161 25.47 28.98 -0.53
CA CYS A 161 26.50 28.56 0.42
C CYS A 161 27.32 27.40 -0.15
N LEU A 162 26.66 26.40 -0.76
CA LEU A 162 27.30 25.24 -1.40
C LEU A 162 28.10 25.63 -2.66
N SER A 163 27.60 26.57 -3.46
CA SER A 163 28.37 27.11 -4.58
C SER A 163 29.59 27.93 -4.11
N GLY A 164 29.48 28.61 -2.97
CA GLY A 164 30.59 29.29 -2.30
C GLY A 164 31.63 28.34 -1.70
N SER A 165 31.25 27.11 -1.34
CA SER A 165 32.15 26.05 -0.85
C SER A 165 32.72 25.15 -1.94
N GLY A 166 32.41 25.42 -3.22
CA GLY A 166 32.93 24.66 -4.36
C GLY A 166 32.15 23.37 -4.71
N ALA A 167 30.97 23.16 -4.13
CA ALA A 167 30.16 21.98 -4.41
C ALA A 167 29.53 22.02 -5.81
N ALA A 168 29.58 20.90 -6.53
CA ALA A 168 28.99 20.75 -7.85
C ALA A 168 27.47 20.52 -7.76
N VAL A 169 26.69 21.61 -7.82
CA VAL A 169 25.23 21.54 -7.95
C VAL A 169 24.86 20.92 -9.30
N TRP A 170 24.01 19.90 -9.25
CA TRP A 170 23.55 19.15 -10.41
C TRP A 170 22.07 19.41 -10.67
N GLY A 171 21.66 19.31 -11.94
CA GLY A 171 20.26 19.37 -12.32
C GLY A 171 19.54 18.03 -12.09
N LYS A 172 18.64 17.67 -13.00
CA LYS A 172 17.95 16.38 -12.95
C LYS A 172 18.90 15.20 -13.14
N VAL A 173 18.66 14.12 -12.38
CA VAL A 173 19.39 12.85 -12.49
C VAL A 173 18.47 11.82 -13.18
N GLY A 174 18.68 11.61 -14.49
CA GLY A 174 17.78 10.79 -15.31
C GLY A 174 17.55 9.35 -14.80
N THR A 175 18.53 8.74 -14.12
CA THR A 175 18.41 7.41 -13.51
C THR A 175 17.52 7.39 -12.26
N MET A 176 17.24 8.55 -11.66
CA MET A 176 16.34 8.72 -10.50
C MET A 176 14.96 9.26 -10.91
N GLU A 177 14.73 9.54 -12.19
CA GLU A 177 13.40 9.91 -12.68
C GLU A 177 12.51 8.67 -12.77
N THR A 178 11.22 8.80 -12.42
CA THR A 178 10.27 7.73 -12.68
C THR A 178 9.95 7.66 -14.19
N PRO A 179 9.79 6.45 -14.77
CA PRO A 179 9.26 6.30 -16.11
C PRO A 179 7.72 6.26 -16.13
N CYS A 180 7.05 6.44 -14.99
CA CYS A 180 5.61 6.30 -14.90
C CYS A 180 4.90 7.59 -15.36
N ILE A 181 3.87 7.42 -16.20
CA ILE A 181 3.30 8.53 -16.99
C ILE A 181 2.29 9.40 -16.22
N VAL A 182 1.74 8.90 -15.11
CA VAL A 182 0.89 9.68 -14.19
C VAL A 182 1.67 9.98 -12.92
N LYS A 183 1.68 11.26 -12.51
CA LYS A 183 2.45 11.70 -11.35
C LYS A 183 1.67 11.44 -10.07
N ARG A 184 2.38 10.98 -9.03
CA ARG A 184 1.79 10.50 -7.79
C ARG A 184 1.09 11.61 -6.99
N ASN A 185 1.78 12.74 -6.80
CA ASN A 185 1.31 13.90 -6.00
C ASN A 185 0.77 15.02 -6.91
N ASP A 186 0.11 14.66 -8.00
CA ASP A 186 -0.61 15.62 -8.85
C ASP A 186 -2.02 15.81 -8.25
N PRO A 187 -2.41 17.03 -7.81
CA PRO A 187 -3.74 17.30 -7.25
C PRO A 187 -4.89 16.98 -8.20
N LYS A 188 -4.66 16.99 -9.52
CA LYS A 188 -5.66 16.61 -10.54
C LYS A 188 -5.73 15.10 -10.77
N ARG A 189 -5.01 14.32 -9.97
CA ARG A 189 -4.90 12.86 -10.07
C ARG A 189 -5.18 12.18 -8.73
N GLN A 190 -6.07 12.77 -7.94
CA GLN A 190 -6.60 12.12 -6.76
C GLN A 190 -7.54 10.97 -7.15
N ALA A 191 -7.23 9.79 -6.63
CA ALA A 191 -8.02 8.59 -6.79
C ALA A 191 -9.10 8.54 -5.72
N LEU A 192 -10.37 8.46 -6.12
CA LEU A 192 -11.45 8.20 -5.18
C LEU A 192 -11.35 6.75 -4.67
N GLN A 193 -11.35 6.55 -3.35
CA GLN A 193 -11.43 5.21 -2.77
C GLN A 193 -12.88 4.70 -2.76
N PRO A 194 -13.24 3.73 -3.61
CA PRO A 194 -14.59 3.19 -3.63
C PRO A 194 -14.89 2.38 -2.37
N SER A 195 -16.19 2.26 -2.07
CA SER A 195 -16.69 1.27 -1.13
C SER A 195 -16.84 -0.10 -1.80
N ALA A 196 -16.79 -1.20 -1.03
CA ALA A 196 -16.80 -2.56 -1.58
C ALA A 196 -18.03 -2.86 -2.47
N ASN A 197 -19.19 -2.29 -2.11
CA ASN A 197 -20.41 -2.40 -2.91
C ASN A 197 -20.28 -1.77 -4.30
N MET A 198 -19.56 -0.66 -4.43
CA MET A 198 -19.28 -0.01 -5.71
C MET A 198 -18.33 -0.88 -6.55
N VAL A 199 -17.30 -1.45 -5.93
CA VAL A 199 -16.35 -2.34 -6.62
C VAL A 199 -17.06 -3.58 -7.19
N GLU A 200 -17.86 -4.27 -6.38
CA GLU A 200 -18.63 -5.44 -6.83
C GLU A 200 -19.64 -5.07 -7.92
N TRP A 201 -20.35 -3.96 -7.78
CA TRP A 201 -21.21 -3.45 -8.85
C TRP A 201 -20.43 -3.23 -10.15
N ALA A 202 -19.30 -2.52 -10.09
CA ALA A 202 -18.52 -2.23 -11.29
C ALA A 202 -18.01 -3.51 -11.96
N VAL A 203 -17.59 -4.52 -11.21
CA VAL A 203 -17.22 -5.83 -11.76
C VAL A 203 -18.43 -6.52 -12.39
N ASP A 204 -19.55 -6.65 -11.69
CA ASP A 204 -20.79 -7.29 -12.17
C ASP A 204 -21.26 -6.66 -13.49
N GLN A 205 -21.20 -5.33 -13.60
CA GLN A 205 -21.53 -4.62 -14.82
C GLN A 205 -20.47 -4.82 -15.92
N ALA A 206 -19.19 -4.70 -15.58
CA ALA A 206 -18.12 -4.67 -16.57
C ALA A 206 -17.91 -6.03 -17.25
N VAL A 207 -17.99 -7.14 -16.52
CA VAL A 207 -17.81 -8.49 -17.11
C VAL A 207 -18.91 -8.81 -18.13
N HIS A 208 -20.08 -8.19 -18.01
CA HIS A 208 -21.20 -8.35 -18.93
C HIS A 208 -21.27 -7.27 -20.02
N GLY A 209 -20.54 -6.16 -19.89
CA GLY A 209 -20.57 -5.05 -20.87
C GLY A 209 -21.66 -4.02 -20.59
N GLU A 210 -22.12 -3.98 -19.33
CA GLU A 210 -23.22 -3.15 -18.87
C GLU A 210 -22.75 -1.97 -18.00
N LEU A 211 -21.43 -1.76 -17.88
CA LEU A 211 -20.84 -0.62 -17.15
C LEU A 211 -20.92 0.64 -18.03
N LYS A 212 -22.14 1.16 -18.16
CA LYS A 212 -22.54 2.28 -19.02
C LYS A 212 -22.58 3.62 -18.30
N VAL A 213 -22.08 3.67 -17.05
CA VAL A 213 -22.01 4.93 -16.29
C VAL A 213 -21.18 5.95 -17.04
N SER A 214 -21.63 7.21 -17.01
CA SER A 214 -20.95 8.33 -17.65
C SER A 214 -20.25 9.18 -16.60
N ARG A 215 -18.97 9.46 -16.82
CA ARG A 215 -18.20 10.46 -16.10
C ARG A 215 -18.28 11.76 -16.89
N PRO A 216 -18.83 12.85 -16.32
CA PRO A 216 -18.83 14.15 -16.99
C PRO A 216 -17.40 14.65 -17.19
N GLN A 217 -17.26 15.71 -17.99
CA GLN A 217 -16.00 16.43 -18.07
C GLN A 217 -15.61 16.93 -16.67
N ASN A 218 -14.32 16.83 -16.34
CA ASN A 218 -13.79 17.23 -15.04
C ASN A 218 -14.46 16.51 -13.86
N TRP A 219 -14.88 15.26 -14.04
CA TRP A 219 -15.40 14.45 -12.93
C TRP A 219 -14.35 14.35 -11.82
N HIS A 220 -14.72 14.76 -10.60
CA HIS A 220 -13.84 14.85 -9.42
C HIS A 220 -12.57 15.69 -9.65
N ASP A 221 -12.70 16.82 -10.35
CA ASP A 221 -11.62 17.77 -10.65
C ASP A 221 -10.36 17.17 -11.28
N THR A 222 -10.54 16.06 -11.98
CA THR A 222 -9.43 15.36 -12.64
C THR A 222 -8.90 16.12 -13.86
N GLY A 223 -9.55 17.18 -14.34
CA GLY A 223 -9.18 17.88 -15.58
C GLY A 223 -9.34 17.00 -16.84
N LEU A 224 -10.00 15.85 -16.73
CA LEU A 224 -10.21 14.92 -17.84
C LEU A 224 -11.42 15.30 -18.68
N GLY A 225 -11.41 14.93 -19.96
CA GLY A 225 -12.62 14.98 -20.81
C GLY A 225 -13.70 14.04 -20.31
N ALA A 226 -14.95 14.18 -20.78
CA ALA A 226 -16.03 13.24 -20.45
C ALA A 226 -15.77 11.85 -21.05
N TYR A 227 -16.14 10.78 -20.33
CA TYR A 227 -15.98 9.40 -20.80
C TYR A 227 -16.96 8.44 -20.12
N THR A 228 -17.06 7.22 -20.66
CA THR A 228 -17.58 6.07 -19.93
C THR A 228 -16.45 5.06 -19.73
N PRO A 229 -16.36 4.35 -18.58
CA PRO A 229 -15.32 3.36 -18.34
C PRO A 229 -15.18 2.34 -19.49
N GLN A 230 -16.30 1.76 -19.95
CA GLN A 230 -16.30 0.82 -21.07
C GLN A 230 -16.31 1.46 -22.47
N GLY A 231 -16.42 2.79 -22.56
CA GLY A 231 -16.09 3.52 -23.78
C GLY A 231 -14.59 3.63 -23.99
N LEU A 232 -13.83 3.83 -22.90
CA LEU A 232 -12.36 3.84 -22.94
C LEU A 232 -11.75 2.45 -23.02
N PHE A 233 -12.32 1.51 -22.24
CA PHE A 233 -11.89 0.12 -22.11
C PHE A 233 -13.06 -0.84 -22.39
N PRO A 234 -13.39 -1.10 -23.66
CA PRO A 234 -14.51 -1.96 -24.03
C PRO A 234 -14.42 -3.35 -23.43
N LYS A 235 -15.58 -3.99 -23.20
CA LYS A 235 -15.65 -5.40 -22.82
C LYS A 235 -14.84 -6.24 -23.81
N PRO A 236 -13.83 -7.00 -23.36
CA PRO A 236 -12.99 -7.77 -24.25
C PRO A 236 -13.73 -9.03 -24.75
N PRO A 237 -13.60 -9.39 -26.05
CA PRO A 237 -14.10 -10.66 -26.55
C PRO A 237 -13.23 -11.83 -26.08
N LEU A 238 -13.86 -12.95 -25.74
CA LEU A 238 -13.17 -14.20 -25.39
C LEU A 238 -13.16 -15.18 -26.55
N THR A 239 -12.02 -15.85 -26.74
CA THR A 239 -11.88 -16.99 -27.64
C THR A 239 -12.73 -18.13 -27.10
N GLY A 240 -13.75 -18.53 -27.87
CA GLY A 240 -14.78 -19.47 -27.46
C GLY A 240 -16.11 -18.83 -27.02
N GLY A 241 -16.19 -17.48 -26.97
CA GLY A 241 -17.36 -16.74 -26.52
C GLY A 241 -17.59 -16.82 -25.01
N GLY A 242 -18.64 -16.16 -24.51
CA GLY A 242 -18.95 -16.07 -23.08
C GLY A 242 -18.23 -14.94 -22.35
N ASP A 243 -18.28 -14.98 -21.03
CA ASP A 243 -17.91 -13.88 -20.13
C ASP A 243 -16.89 -14.33 -19.08
N ILE A 244 -16.17 -13.36 -18.51
CA ILE A 244 -15.30 -13.57 -17.34
C ILE A 244 -16.22 -13.65 -16.10
N PRO A 245 -16.22 -14.73 -15.30
CA PRO A 245 -17.01 -14.76 -14.08
C PRO A 245 -16.58 -13.63 -13.13
N ALA A 246 -17.54 -12.85 -12.62
CA ALA A 246 -17.28 -11.73 -11.71
C ALA A 246 -16.32 -12.09 -10.56
N GLN A 247 -16.48 -13.28 -9.97
CA GLN A 247 -15.63 -13.74 -8.86
C GLN A 247 -14.16 -13.95 -9.21
N VAL A 248 -13.83 -14.21 -10.48
CA VAL A 248 -12.43 -14.27 -10.92
C VAL A 248 -11.81 -12.89 -10.82
N MET A 249 -12.50 -11.87 -11.34
CA MET A 249 -12.02 -10.49 -11.26
C MET A 249 -12.02 -9.97 -9.83
N LEU A 250 -13.08 -10.23 -9.04
CA LEU A 250 -13.11 -9.86 -7.62
C LEU A 250 -11.95 -10.49 -6.84
N GLY A 251 -11.62 -11.76 -7.12
CA GLY A 251 -10.44 -12.40 -6.53
C GLY A 251 -9.12 -11.72 -6.92
N ILE A 252 -8.99 -11.26 -8.16
CA ILE A 252 -7.84 -10.45 -8.62
C ILE A 252 -7.77 -9.14 -7.84
N LEU A 253 -8.86 -8.36 -7.80
CA LEU A 253 -8.89 -7.07 -7.10
C LEU A 253 -8.58 -7.22 -5.61
N ALA A 254 -9.02 -8.31 -4.99
CA ALA A 254 -8.71 -8.66 -3.61
C ALA A 254 -7.20 -8.89 -3.43
N GLN A 255 -6.58 -9.64 -4.34
CA GLN A 255 -5.17 -9.98 -4.26
C GLN A 255 -4.21 -8.87 -4.67
N GLU A 256 -4.58 -8.07 -5.67
CA GLU A 256 -3.73 -7.02 -6.26
C GLU A 256 -3.65 -5.79 -5.36
N SER A 257 -4.78 -5.39 -4.78
CA SER A 257 -4.88 -4.11 -4.09
C SER A 257 -5.77 -4.12 -2.86
N ASN A 258 -6.48 -5.21 -2.55
CA ASN A 258 -7.53 -5.24 -1.51
C ASN A 258 -8.64 -4.22 -1.74
N PHE A 259 -9.07 -4.16 -3.00
CA PHE A 259 -10.12 -3.25 -3.42
C PHE A 259 -9.73 -1.77 -3.26
N LYS A 260 -8.42 -1.47 -3.24
CA LYS A 260 -7.90 -0.11 -3.10
C LYS A 260 -7.60 0.51 -4.46
N GLN A 261 -8.37 1.53 -4.82
CA GLN A 261 -8.06 2.39 -5.96
C GLN A 261 -7.14 3.54 -5.52
N ALA A 262 -7.49 4.17 -4.40
CA ALA A 262 -6.63 5.15 -3.72
C ALA A 262 -5.65 4.42 -2.79
N SER A 263 -4.62 5.12 -2.33
CA SER A 263 -3.58 4.60 -1.47
C SER A 263 -4.15 4.08 -0.15
N TRP A 264 -3.36 3.29 0.57
CA TRP A 264 -3.78 2.74 1.86
C TRP A 264 -3.99 3.80 2.95
N HIS A 265 -3.59 5.05 2.71
CA HIS A 265 -3.88 6.18 3.57
C HIS A 265 -5.31 6.71 3.42
N SER A 266 -5.97 6.43 2.29
CA SER A 266 -7.34 6.86 2.03
C SER A 266 -8.34 5.80 2.50
N MET A 267 -9.34 6.22 3.28
CA MET A 267 -10.45 5.34 3.67
C MET A 267 -11.54 5.38 2.61
N ASN A 268 -12.54 4.50 2.75
CA ASN A 268 -13.67 4.50 1.81
C ASN A 268 -14.32 5.88 1.81
N GLY A 269 -14.45 6.42 0.61
CA GLY A 269 -14.96 7.77 0.39
C GLY A 269 -13.95 8.88 0.64
N ASP A 270 -12.68 8.63 0.91
CA ASP A 270 -11.67 9.68 0.76
C ASP A 270 -11.04 9.57 -0.63
N SER A 271 -10.55 10.69 -1.15
CA SER A 271 -9.62 10.66 -2.27
C SER A 271 -8.18 10.66 -1.76
N GLY A 272 -7.21 10.53 -2.67
CA GLY A 272 -5.81 10.65 -2.32
C GLY A 272 -4.91 10.15 -3.44
N ASN A 273 -3.65 9.88 -3.15
CA ASN A 273 -2.78 9.24 -4.14
C ASN A 273 -3.40 7.92 -4.64
N VAL A 274 -3.17 7.57 -5.89
CA VAL A 274 -3.51 6.23 -6.41
C VAL A 274 -2.71 5.12 -5.69
N THR A 275 -3.34 3.97 -5.46
CA THR A 275 -2.61 2.76 -5.07
C THR A 275 -1.66 2.34 -6.19
N LYS A 276 -0.41 2.04 -5.84
CA LYS A 276 0.67 1.83 -6.81
C LYS A 276 1.54 0.63 -6.47
N SER A 277 2.27 0.15 -7.46
CA SER A 277 3.41 -0.76 -7.26
C SER A 277 4.68 0.01 -6.85
N ASP A 278 5.87 -0.55 -7.14
CA ASP A 278 7.17 0.07 -6.90
C ASP A 278 7.50 1.21 -7.89
N TRP A 279 6.69 2.27 -7.86
CA TRP A 279 6.75 3.42 -8.78
C TRP A 279 8.10 4.14 -8.82
N TYR A 280 8.88 4.06 -7.73
CA TYR A 280 10.22 4.64 -7.64
C TYR A 280 11.32 3.62 -7.99
N GLY A 281 11.04 2.32 -8.06
CA GLY A 281 12.02 1.28 -8.36
C GLY A 281 13.04 1.05 -7.24
N ASN A 282 12.69 1.43 -6.03
CA ASN A 282 13.56 1.39 -4.86
C ASN A 282 13.08 0.33 -3.85
N GLU A 283 12.43 -0.71 -4.34
CA GLU A 283 11.95 -1.86 -3.56
C GLU A 283 10.96 -1.44 -2.48
N ASN A 284 10.20 -0.36 -2.74
CA ASN A 284 9.32 0.34 -1.79
C ASN A 284 10.02 0.86 -0.53
N GLY A 285 11.34 1.05 -0.57
CA GLY A 285 12.08 1.72 0.49
C GLY A 285 11.80 3.23 0.48
N ILE A 286 11.84 3.85 1.66
CA ILE A 286 11.76 5.32 1.78
C ILE A 286 13.14 5.98 1.77
N HIS A 287 14.19 5.23 2.14
CA HIS A 287 15.57 5.74 2.26
C HIS A 287 16.43 5.51 1.00
N GLY A 288 15.96 4.66 0.08
CA GLY A 288 16.69 4.33 -1.15
C GLY A 288 16.35 5.33 -2.26
N TYR A 289 17.37 5.86 -2.93
CA TYR A 289 17.14 6.70 -4.11
C TYR A 289 16.32 5.95 -5.16
N PRO A 290 15.41 6.65 -5.86
CA PRO A 290 14.68 6.08 -6.97
C PRO A 290 15.61 5.49 -8.03
N ASN A 291 15.15 4.42 -8.68
CA ASN A 291 15.82 3.79 -9.80
C ASN A 291 14.84 3.59 -10.95
N ARG A 292 15.00 4.43 -11.97
CA ARG A 292 14.19 4.43 -13.18
C ARG A 292 14.07 3.04 -13.79
N GLU A 293 15.17 2.27 -13.84
CA GLU A 293 15.21 0.97 -14.52
C GLU A 293 14.44 -0.11 -13.77
N LYS A 294 14.33 0.00 -12.45
CA LYS A 294 13.57 -0.93 -11.59
C LYS A 294 12.12 -0.52 -11.34
N ALA A 295 11.73 0.71 -11.71
CA ALA A 295 10.39 1.22 -11.44
C ALA A 295 9.28 0.38 -12.09
N ASP A 296 8.24 0.10 -11.31
CA ASP A 296 7.02 -0.60 -11.70
C ASP A 296 5.83 0.36 -11.67
N CYS A 297 5.22 0.57 -12.84
CA CYS A 297 4.17 1.54 -13.06
C CYS A 297 2.78 0.90 -13.02
N GLY A 298 2.52 0.05 -12.02
CA GLY A 298 1.19 -0.51 -11.74
C GLY A 298 0.31 0.49 -10.99
N TYR A 299 -0.92 0.68 -11.48
CA TYR A 299 -1.88 1.65 -10.93
C TYR A 299 -3.22 1.02 -10.53
N GLY A 300 -3.73 1.47 -9.39
CA GLY A 300 -5.12 1.31 -8.95
C GLY A 300 -5.52 -0.11 -8.61
N ILE A 301 -6.82 -0.33 -8.57
CA ILE A 301 -7.45 -1.50 -7.94
C ILE A 301 -7.09 -2.84 -8.62
N ALA A 302 -6.84 -2.83 -9.93
CA ALA A 302 -6.41 -4.00 -10.70
C ALA A 302 -4.90 -4.03 -10.99
N GLN A 303 -4.13 -3.07 -10.46
CA GLN A 303 -2.69 -2.91 -10.69
C GLN A 303 -2.32 -2.87 -12.19
N VAL A 304 -3.02 -2.04 -12.97
CA VAL A 304 -2.81 -1.91 -14.42
C VAL A 304 -1.44 -1.31 -14.71
N THR A 305 -0.59 -2.07 -15.40
CA THR A 305 0.77 -1.66 -15.84
C THR A 305 0.85 -1.38 -17.34
N THR A 306 0.09 -2.11 -18.16
CA THR A 306 0.13 -2.03 -19.62
C THR A 306 -0.13 -0.61 -20.12
N GLY A 307 0.89 -0.01 -20.76
CA GLY A 307 0.80 1.33 -21.33
C GLY A 307 0.90 2.48 -20.32
N MET A 308 1.21 2.19 -19.04
CA MET A 308 1.34 3.19 -17.96
C MET A 308 2.77 3.67 -17.70
N SER A 309 3.72 3.31 -18.57
CA SER A 309 5.14 3.69 -18.49
C SER A 309 5.65 4.19 -19.82
N GLU A 310 6.55 5.18 -19.79
CA GLU A 310 7.35 5.62 -20.93
C GLU A 310 8.15 4.49 -21.59
N LYS A 311 8.41 3.40 -20.84
CA LYS A 311 9.10 2.21 -21.35
C LYS A 311 8.21 1.30 -22.20
N HIS A 312 6.88 1.46 -22.14
CA HIS A 312 5.98 0.71 -23.01
C HIS A 312 6.01 1.26 -24.43
N ALA A 313 6.04 0.36 -25.42
CA ALA A 313 6.02 0.72 -26.83
C ALA A 313 4.72 1.43 -27.23
N GLU A 314 3.59 0.98 -26.69
CA GLU A 314 2.28 1.60 -26.85
C GLU A 314 1.81 2.13 -25.50
N GLN A 315 1.88 3.45 -25.33
CA GLN A 315 1.45 4.14 -24.11
C GLN A 315 -0.04 4.46 -24.20
N LEU A 316 -0.73 4.44 -23.05
CA LEU A 316 -2.07 4.98 -22.97
C LEU A 316 -2.02 6.50 -23.19
N ASP A 317 -3.01 7.01 -23.92
CA ASP A 317 -3.19 8.46 -24.03
C ASP A 317 -3.55 9.08 -22.66
N PRO A 318 -3.42 10.41 -22.50
CA PRO A 318 -3.65 11.08 -21.22
C PRO A 318 -5.03 10.83 -20.61
N LEU A 319 -6.08 10.67 -21.43
CA LEU A 319 -7.44 10.41 -20.93
C LEU A 319 -7.54 9.00 -20.35
N ARG A 320 -7.01 7.99 -21.07
CA ARG A 320 -6.99 6.60 -20.60
C ARG A 320 -6.10 6.43 -19.37
N ALA A 321 -4.90 6.99 -19.37
CA ALA A 321 -3.97 6.91 -18.24
C ALA A 321 -4.53 7.61 -17.00
N GLY A 322 -5.14 8.79 -17.18
CA GLY A 322 -5.84 9.51 -16.13
C GLY A 322 -6.99 8.71 -15.55
N ALA A 323 -7.88 8.17 -16.39
CA ALA A 323 -9.03 7.38 -15.95
C ALA A 323 -8.62 6.10 -15.19
N VAL A 324 -7.59 5.38 -15.66
CA VAL A 324 -7.02 4.22 -14.93
C VAL A 324 -6.52 4.62 -13.54
N THR A 325 -6.02 5.84 -13.39
CA THR A 325 -5.46 6.35 -12.13
C THR A 325 -6.55 6.80 -11.16
N THR A 326 -7.60 7.47 -11.64
CA THR A 326 -8.55 8.16 -10.76
C THR A 326 -9.92 7.48 -10.64
N ASP A 327 -10.34 6.67 -11.62
CA ASP A 327 -11.64 5.99 -11.64
C ASP A 327 -11.47 4.46 -11.47
N TYR A 328 -11.92 3.96 -10.33
CA TYR A 328 -11.91 2.53 -10.01
C TYR A 328 -12.63 1.69 -11.07
N ALA A 329 -13.70 2.20 -11.68
CA ALA A 329 -14.50 1.48 -12.66
C ALA A 329 -13.76 1.38 -14.01
N ALA A 330 -13.04 2.43 -14.41
CA ALA A 330 -12.17 2.41 -15.59
C ALA A 330 -10.96 1.49 -15.39
N ASN A 331 -10.36 1.50 -14.19
CA ASN A 331 -9.28 0.60 -13.83
C ASN A 331 -9.70 -0.89 -13.89
N ILE A 332 -10.89 -1.22 -13.35
CA ILE A 332 -11.47 -2.57 -13.44
C ILE A 332 -11.69 -2.98 -14.90
N ALA A 333 -12.26 -2.10 -15.73
CA ALA A 333 -12.48 -2.39 -17.15
C ALA A 333 -11.16 -2.64 -17.91
N ALA A 334 -10.11 -1.87 -17.61
CA ALA A 334 -8.77 -2.10 -18.17
C ALA A 334 -8.16 -3.44 -17.70
N GLY A 335 -8.31 -3.78 -16.42
CA GLY A 335 -7.86 -5.07 -15.86
C GLY A 335 -8.54 -6.28 -16.50
N LEU A 336 -9.84 -6.19 -16.80
CA LEU A 336 -10.56 -7.22 -17.54
C LEU A 336 -9.98 -7.43 -18.94
N GLY A 337 -9.60 -6.36 -19.62
CA GLY A 337 -8.91 -6.41 -20.91
C GLY A 337 -7.62 -7.24 -20.85
N ILE A 338 -6.80 -7.01 -19.82
CA ILE A 338 -5.55 -7.75 -19.60
C ILE A 338 -5.85 -9.23 -19.33
N LEU A 339 -6.81 -9.56 -18.47
CA LEU A 339 -7.16 -10.95 -18.18
C LEU A 339 -7.68 -11.70 -19.41
N ALA A 340 -8.54 -11.07 -20.21
CA ALA A 340 -9.04 -11.62 -21.45
C ALA A 340 -7.93 -11.83 -22.49
N GLU A 341 -6.96 -10.92 -22.57
CA GLU A 341 -5.77 -11.09 -23.41
C GLU A 341 -5.03 -12.39 -23.04
N LYS A 342 -4.84 -12.67 -21.74
CA LYS A 342 -4.14 -13.89 -21.30
C LYS A 342 -4.92 -15.15 -21.60
N TRP A 343 -6.25 -15.13 -21.40
CA TRP A 343 -7.13 -16.20 -21.84
C TRP A 343 -6.97 -16.46 -23.34
N ASN A 344 -7.06 -15.42 -24.16
CA ASN A 344 -6.98 -15.51 -25.61
C ASN A 344 -5.61 -16.00 -26.11
N GLN A 345 -4.51 -15.54 -25.49
CA GLN A 345 -3.15 -16.04 -25.77
C GLN A 345 -3.05 -17.54 -25.50
N LEU A 346 -3.54 -18.01 -24.35
CA LEU A 346 -3.52 -19.44 -24.00
C LEU A 346 -4.36 -20.29 -24.97
N LYS A 347 -5.56 -19.82 -25.34
CA LYS A 347 -6.40 -20.50 -26.33
C LYS A 347 -5.73 -20.55 -27.71
N ALA A 348 -5.04 -19.49 -28.12
CA ALA A 348 -4.27 -19.47 -29.38
C ALA A 348 -3.09 -20.47 -29.37
N LEU A 349 -2.51 -20.73 -28.20
CA LEU A 349 -1.51 -21.78 -27.99
C LEU A 349 -2.12 -23.20 -27.90
N GLY A 350 -3.44 -23.34 -27.99
CA GLY A 350 -4.12 -24.63 -27.83
C GLY A 350 -4.18 -25.12 -26.38
N MET A 351 -3.85 -24.27 -25.40
CA MET A 351 -3.88 -24.59 -23.98
C MET A 351 -5.30 -24.46 -23.43
N ASN A 352 -5.84 -25.56 -22.92
CA ASN A 352 -7.16 -25.62 -22.33
C ASN A 352 -7.09 -26.22 -20.92
N ILE A 353 -7.94 -25.68 -20.06
CA ILE A 353 -8.19 -26.22 -18.73
C ILE A 353 -9.57 -26.86 -18.72
N ASN A 354 -9.63 -28.13 -18.33
CA ASN A 354 -10.82 -28.96 -18.33
C ASN A 354 -11.52 -28.90 -19.71
N ASN A 355 -12.78 -28.47 -19.79
CA ASN A 355 -13.48 -28.33 -21.07
C ASN A 355 -13.19 -27.01 -21.82
N GLY A 356 -12.40 -26.10 -21.24
CA GLY A 356 -12.00 -24.84 -21.84
C GLY A 356 -13.12 -23.80 -21.98
N SER A 357 -14.25 -23.96 -21.27
CA SER A 357 -15.35 -23.00 -21.23
C SER A 357 -15.08 -21.89 -20.20
N PRO A 358 -15.27 -20.60 -20.56
CA PRO A 358 -15.06 -19.50 -19.62
C PRO A 358 -16.14 -19.39 -18.53
N ALA A 359 -17.27 -20.10 -18.67
CA ALA A 359 -18.36 -20.08 -17.69
C ALA A 359 -18.00 -20.70 -16.32
N TYR A 360 -16.92 -21.48 -16.26
CA TYR A 360 -16.49 -22.17 -15.04
C TYR A 360 -15.22 -21.54 -14.47
N ILE A 361 -15.26 -21.19 -13.18
CA ILE A 361 -14.16 -20.50 -12.49
C ILE A 361 -12.87 -21.32 -12.51
N GLU A 362 -12.96 -22.64 -12.37
CA GLU A 362 -11.81 -23.55 -12.40
C GLU A 362 -10.97 -23.42 -13.69
N ASN A 363 -11.61 -23.03 -14.81
CA ASN A 363 -10.96 -22.96 -16.12
C ASN A 363 -10.05 -21.72 -16.27
N TRP A 364 -10.18 -20.74 -15.38
CA TRP A 364 -9.38 -19.51 -15.40
C TRP A 364 -7.98 -19.67 -14.79
N TYR A 365 -7.65 -20.83 -14.22
CA TYR A 365 -6.41 -21.08 -13.47
C TYR A 365 -5.14 -20.62 -14.20
N THR A 366 -4.99 -20.99 -15.47
CA THR A 366 -3.81 -20.62 -16.27
C THR A 366 -3.85 -19.20 -16.81
N ALA A 367 -5.04 -18.63 -17.05
CA ALA A 367 -5.17 -17.22 -17.38
C ALA A 367 -4.72 -16.33 -16.21
N LEU A 368 -5.04 -16.72 -14.97
CA LEU A 368 -4.56 -16.06 -13.74
C LEU A 368 -3.04 -16.18 -13.57
N TRP A 369 -2.47 -17.33 -13.91
CA TRP A 369 -1.02 -17.50 -13.96
C TRP A 369 -0.40 -16.50 -14.95
N GLY A 370 -0.96 -16.41 -16.16
CA GLY A 370 -0.54 -15.47 -17.19
C GLY A 370 -0.78 -14.00 -16.83
N TYR A 371 -1.80 -13.69 -16.02
CA TYR A 371 -2.07 -12.34 -15.53
C TYR A 371 -0.91 -11.85 -14.66
N ASN A 372 -0.41 -12.72 -13.77
CA ASN A 372 0.66 -12.37 -12.85
C ASN A 372 2.06 -12.38 -13.47
N SER A 373 2.39 -13.38 -14.29
CA SER A 373 3.76 -13.57 -14.78
C SER A 373 3.90 -13.55 -16.32
N GLY A 374 2.83 -13.26 -17.04
CA GLY A 374 2.80 -13.26 -18.51
C GLY A 374 2.58 -14.63 -19.15
N VAL A 375 2.23 -14.61 -20.43
CA VAL A 375 2.16 -15.77 -21.32
C VAL A 375 3.22 -15.59 -22.41
N TYR A 376 4.09 -16.58 -22.57
CA TYR A 376 5.18 -16.54 -23.53
C TYR A 376 4.72 -17.15 -24.85
N THR A 377 4.71 -16.35 -25.92
CA THR A 377 4.21 -16.75 -27.25
C THR A 377 5.33 -17.04 -28.26
N SER A 378 6.59 -16.87 -27.85
CA SER A 378 7.78 -17.16 -28.67
C SER A 378 8.96 -17.58 -27.79
N GLY A 379 9.91 -18.33 -28.35
CA GLY A 379 11.00 -18.92 -27.59
C GLY A 379 10.52 -20.10 -26.74
N ALA A 380 10.69 -20.02 -25.42
CA ALA A 380 10.03 -20.95 -24.50
C ALA A 380 8.55 -20.55 -24.40
N VAL A 381 7.65 -21.41 -24.87
CA VAL A 381 6.22 -21.11 -25.03
C VAL A 381 5.43 -21.51 -23.78
N GLY A 382 4.35 -20.80 -23.49
CA GLY A 382 3.41 -21.12 -22.40
C GLY A 382 3.63 -20.30 -21.14
N LEU A 383 3.66 -20.95 -19.98
CA LEU A 383 3.65 -20.33 -18.66
C LEU A 383 4.92 -20.65 -17.88
N GLY A 384 5.65 -19.62 -17.42
CA GLY A 384 6.89 -19.79 -16.67
C GLY A 384 6.70 -20.45 -15.30
N PHE A 385 7.72 -21.15 -14.80
CA PHE A 385 7.64 -22.03 -13.62
C PHE A 385 7.28 -21.33 -12.29
N PHE A 386 7.35 -20.01 -12.19
CA PHE A 386 7.13 -19.25 -10.95
C PHE A 386 5.82 -19.63 -10.25
N ASN A 387 4.69 -19.57 -10.96
CA ASN A 387 3.37 -19.91 -10.40
C ASN A 387 3.02 -21.41 -10.49
N ASN A 388 4.00 -22.27 -10.78
CA ASN A 388 3.75 -23.72 -10.79
C ASN A 388 3.45 -24.21 -9.37
N PRO A 389 2.32 -24.90 -9.13
CA PRO A 389 1.97 -25.37 -7.79
C PRO A 389 3.01 -26.29 -7.15
N ILE A 390 3.83 -26.96 -7.97
CA ILE A 390 4.89 -27.84 -7.49
C ILE A 390 6.17 -27.10 -7.06
N ASN A 391 6.30 -25.81 -7.41
CA ASN A 391 7.49 -25.01 -7.13
C ASN A 391 7.88 -25.11 -5.64
N PRO A 392 9.13 -25.50 -5.31
CA PRO A 392 9.59 -25.70 -3.93
C PRO A 392 9.52 -24.47 -3.03
N ARG A 393 9.39 -23.25 -3.60
CA ARG A 393 9.13 -22.03 -2.82
C ARG A 393 7.85 -22.13 -2.00
N TYR A 394 6.85 -22.85 -2.50
CA TYR A 394 5.56 -23.01 -1.84
C TYR A 394 5.55 -24.28 -0.98
N PRO A 395 5.13 -24.23 0.30
CA PRO A 395 5.07 -25.42 1.14
C PRO A 395 4.29 -26.55 0.47
N ALA A 396 4.88 -27.74 0.39
CA ALA A 396 4.28 -28.89 -0.32
C ALA A 396 3.02 -29.46 0.35
N ASP A 397 2.85 -29.17 1.65
CA ASP A 397 1.72 -29.57 2.49
C ASP A 397 0.68 -28.45 2.72
N ARG A 398 0.84 -27.30 2.05
CA ARG A 398 -0.12 -26.19 2.14
C ARG A 398 -1.53 -26.65 1.77
N GLN A 399 -2.50 -26.18 2.54
CA GLN A 399 -3.92 -26.34 2.22
C GLN A 399 -4.34 -25.28 1.20
N PRO A 400 -5.49 -25.40 0.52
CA PRO A 400 -6.01 -24.31 -0.31
C PRO A 400 -6.10 -22.99 0.48
N PHE A 401 -5.65 -21.90 -0.14
CA PHE A 401 -5.55 -20.57 0.47
C PHE A 401 -6.88 -20.15 1.13
N LEU A 402 -6.83 -19.65 2.36
CA LEU A 402 -7.97 -19.20 3.20
C LEU A 402 -8.98 -20.27 3.62
N ARG A 403 -8.91 -21.49 3.09
CA ARG A 403 -9.91 -22.53 3.37
C ARG A 403 -9.89 -23.03 4.81
N TYR A 404 -8.71 -23.01 5.43
CA TYR A 404 -8.57 -23.39 6.84
C TYR A 404 -8.62 -22.16 7.77
N SER A 405 -8.04 -21.03 7.35
CA SER A 405 -7.96 -19.85 8.18
C SER A 405 -7.66 -18.59 7.36
N TYR A 406 -8.28 -17.48 7.75
CA TYR A 406 -8.02 -16.17 7.18
C TYR A 406 -6.59 -15.66 7.45
N ASP A 407 -5.89 -16.24 8.43
CA ASP A 407 -4.47 -16.01 8.73
C ASP A 407 -3.56 -16.30 7.54
N ASP A 408 -4.02 -17.10 6.56
CA ASP A 408 -3.28 -17.32 5.33
C ASP A 408 -2.99 -16.00 4.59
N ALA A 409 -3.85 -14.98 4.73
CA ALA A 409 -3.62 -13.64 4.18
C ALA A 409 -2.43 -12.88 4.79
N SER A 410 -1.86 -13.30 5.92
CA SER A 410 -0.61 -12.71 6.44
C SER A 410 0.65 -13.40 5.91
N HIS A 411 0.50 -14.53 5.20
CA HIS A 411 1.59 -15.22 4.49
C HIS A 411 1.17 -15.73 3.08
N PRO A 412 0.48 -14.93 2.23
CA PRO A 412 0.18 -15.29 0.84
C PRO A 412 1.37 -15.74 -0.01
N GLY A 413 2.62 -15.44 0.38
CA GLY A 413 3.83 -15.92 -0.32
C GLY A 413 3.97 -17.45 -0.34
N ASP A 414 3.26 -18.15 0.53
CA ASP A 414 3.23 -19.62 0.61
C ASP A 414 2.37 -20.25 -0.50
N TRP A 415 1.60 -19.47 -1.26
CA TRP A 415 0.75 -19.92 -2.38
C TRP A 415 1.13 -19.26 -3.70
N ASN A 416 0.94 -19.99 -4.80
CA ASN A 416 1.04 -19.39 -6.13
C ASN A 416 -0.13 -18.46 -6.42
N TYR A 417 0.01 -17.60 -7.43
CA TYR A 417 -0.99 -16.59 -7.74
C TYR A 417 -2.40 -17.16 -8.01
N PRO A 418 -2.60 -18.15 -8.92
CA PRO A 418 -3.92 -18.78 -9.12
C PRO A 418 -4.58 -19.32 -7.85
N GLU A 419 -3.81 -19.99 -6.97
CA GLU A 419 -4.33 -20.50 -5.69
C GLU A 419 -4.87 -19.39 -4.79
N LYS A 420 -4.19 -18.23 -4.76
CA LYS A 420 -4.66 -17.07 -3.99
C LYS A 420 -5.96 -16.52 -4.53
N ILE A 421 -6.08 -16.37 -5.85
CA ILE A 421 -7.30 -15.86 -6.48
C ILE A 421 -8.48 -16.80 -6.24
N PHE A 422 -8.27 -18.11 -6.32
CA PHE A 422 -9.32 -19.08 -6.01
C PHE A 422 -9.73 -19.02 -4.53
N GLY A 423 -8.77 -18.83 -3.61
CA GLY A 423 -9.08 -18.60 -2.20
C GLY A 423 -9.92 -17.34 -1.98
N TRP A 424 -9.55 -16.22 -2.61
CA TRP A 424 -10.35 -14.98 -2.52
C TRP A 424 -11.71 -15.07 -3.21
N ALA A 425 -11.82 -15.83 -4.30
CA ALA A 425 -13.12 -16.10 -4.93
C ALA A 425 -14.03 -16.92 -4.01
N GLU A 426 -13.50 -17.91 -3.29
CA GLU A 426 -14.25 -18.76 -2.35
C GLU A 426 -14.57 -18.04 -1.02
N VAL A 427 -13.61 -17.25 -0.51
CA VAL A 427 -13.66 -16.55 0.77
C VAL A 427 -13.48 -15.06 0.52
N PRO A 428 -14.58 -14.28 0.46
CA PRO A 428 -14.51 -12.85 0.23
C PRO A 428 -13.67 -12.13 1.27
N GLN A 429 -13.01 -11.05 0.86
CA GLN A 429 -12.38 -10.14 1.80
C GLN A 429 -13.39 -9.57 2.79
N MET A 430 -12.91 -9.33 4.01
CA MET A 430 -13.70 -8.68 5.04
C MET A 430 -13.43 -7.18 5.03
N THR A 431 -14.50 -6.39 5.04
CA THR A 431 -14.44 -4.94 5.23
C THR A 431 -14.07 -4.59 6.67
N TRP A 432 -13.80 -3.30 6.93
CA TRP A 432 -13.42 -2.81 8.26
C TRP A 432 -14.50 -3.01 9.34
N ASP A 433 -15.77 -3.10 8.94
CA ASP A 433 -16.93 -3.41 9.76
C ASP A 433 -17.24 -4.91 9.84
N SER A 434 -16.31 -5.77 9.40
CA SER A 434 -16.43 -7.24 9.43
C SER A 434 -17.56 -7.80 8.55
N GLU A 435 -17.87 -7.13 7.44
CA GLU A 435 -18.80 -7.61 6.41
C GLU A 435 -18.05 -8.19 5.21
N ALA A 436 -18.69 -9.09 4.46
CA ALA A 436 -18.11 -9.63 3.24
C ALA A 436 -18.16 -8.60 2.10
N SER A 437 -16.99 -8.28 1.52
CA SER A 437 -16.85 -7.27 0.46
C SER A 437 -17.59 -7.60 -0.83
N TYR A 438 -17.85 -8.89 -1.10
CA TYR A 438 -18.54 -9.34 -2.31
C TYR A 438 -19.18 -10.72 -2.15
N VAL A 439 -20.07 -11.09 -3.08
CA VAL A 439 -20.80 -12.35 -3.08
C VAL A 439 -19.94 -13.51 -3.56
N LYS A 440 -20.10 -14.65 -2.90
CA LYS A 440 -19.48 -15.92 -3.28
C LYS A 440 -20.06 -16.45 -4.61
N PRO A 441 -19.27 -17.21 -5.38
CA PRO A 441 -19.77 -17.86 -6.58
C PRO A 441 -20.76 -18.98 -6.24
N SER A 442 -21.48 -19.44 -7.25
CA SER A 442 -22.27 -20.66 -7.13
C SER A 442 -21.33 -21.87 -7.11
N MET A 443 -21.17 -22.50 -5.94
CA MET A 443 -20.27 -23.63 -5.73
C MET A 443 -21.05 -24.90 -5.38
N PRO A 444 -21.18 -25.88 -6.29
CA PRO A 444 -22.02 -27.06 -6.05
C PRO A 444 -21.54 -27.95 -4.89
N PHE A 445 -20.26 -27.86 -4.51
CA PHE A 445 -19.68 -28.56 -3.37
C PHE A 445 -19.36 -27.65 -2.17
N GLY A 446 -19.80 -26.39 -2.22
CA GLY A 446 -19.48 -25.36 -1.22
C GLY A 446 -18.04 -24.84 -1.25
N VAL A 447 -17.20 -25.35 -2.17
CA VAL A 447 -15.80 -24.96 -2.37
C VAL A 447 -15.43 -25.02 -3.85
N ILE A 448 -14.45 -24.23 -4.27
CA ILE A 448 -13.84 -24.30 -5.61
C ILE A 448 -12.87 -25.49 -5.65
N LYS A 449 -12.94 -26.29 -6.72
CA LYS A 449 -12.02 -27.43 -6.90
C LYS A 449 -10.67 -26.95 -7.43
N VAL A 450 -9.66 -26.97 -6.57
CA VAL A 450 -8.29 -26.58 -6.90
C VAL A 450 -7.56 -27.65 -7.71
N ALA A 451 -6.63 -27.23 -8.56
CA ALA A 451 -5.76 -28.12 -9.31
C ALA A 451 -4.84 -28.94 -8.37
N PRO A 452 -4.59 -30.23 -8.65
CA PRO A 452 -3.59 -31.00 -7.93
C PRO A 452 -2.18 -30.40 -8.05
N ARG A 453 -1.40 -30.45 -6.95
CA ARG A 453 -0.04 -29.88 -6.87
C ARG A 453 0.88 -30.31 -8.02
N THR A 454 0.81 -31.57 -8.45
CA THR A 454 1.72 -32.15 -9.45
C THR A 454 1.18 -32.05 -10.87
N LEU A 455 -0.01 -31.48 -11.09
CA LEU A 455 -0.71 -31.55 -12.37
C LEU A 455 0.08 -30.88 -13.51
N PHE A 456 0.78 -29.77 -13.21
CA PHE A 456 1.55 -28.98 -14.18
C PHE A 456 3.05 -29.37 -14.22
N CYS A 457 3.36 -30.63 -13.94
CA CYS A 457 4.73 -31.13 -13.89
C CYS A 457 4.85 -32.45 -14.65
N ASP A 458 5.36 -32.38 -15.88
CA ASP A 458 5.51 -33.52 -16.78
C ASP A 458 6.93 -33.54 -17.37
N PRO A 459 7.73 -34.59 -17.12
CA PRO A 459 9.09 -34.69 -17.64
C PRO A 459 9.18 -34.61 -19.17
N SER A 460 8.14 -35.05 -19.88
CA SER A 460 8.09 -35.07 -21.35
C SER A 460 7.63 -33.76 -21.98
N LEU A 461 6.89 -32.94 -21.23
CA LEU A 461 6.32 -31.68 -21.72
C LEU A 461 7.17 -30.48 -21.30
N ASN A 462 7.39 -30.31 -19.99
CA ASN A 462 8.09 -29.15 -19.45
C ASN A 462 9.36 -29.52 -18.68
N SER A 463 9.91 -30.72 -18.91
CA SER A 463 11.11 -31.21 -18.23
C SER A 463 11.02 -31.18 -16.70
N CYS A 464 9.80 -31.11 -16.14
CA CYS A 464 9.57 -31.04 -14.72
C CYS A 464 9.48 -32.45 -14.14
N ASN A 465 10.28 -32.76 -13.11
CA ASN A 465 10.25 -34.06 -12.45
C ASN A 465 9.55 -33.95 -11.09
N PRO A 466 8.31 -34.47 -10.93
CA PRO A 466 7.56 -34.31 -9.69
C PRO A 466 8.15 -35.06 -8.50
N SER A 467 9.04 -36.02 -8.76
CA SER A 467 9.73 -36.82 -7.74
C SER A 467 11.09 -36.24 -7.34
N ALA A 468 11.56 -35.19 -8.01
CA ALA A 468 12.82 -34.52 -7.65
C ALA A 468 12.63 -33.54 -6.49
N ALA A 469 13.66 -33.37 -5.67
CA ALA A 469 13.67 -32.38 -4.59
C ALA A 469 13.53 -30.95 -5.13
N ASP A 470 14.17 -30.68 -6.28
CA ASP A 470 13.91 -29.53 -7.12
C ASP A 470 13.26 -30.02 -8.42
N PRO A 471 11.92 -29.89 -8.56
CA PRO A 471 11.20 -30.36 -9.73
C PRO A 471 11.59 -29.66 -11.03
N CYS A 472 12.20 -28.46 -10.96
CA CYS A 472 12.71 -27.75 -12.11
C CYS A 472 14.19 -27.37 -11.89
N PRO A 473 15.12 -28.33 -12.01
CA PRO A 473 16.51 -28.14 -11.59
C PRO A 473 17.34 -27.21 -12.50
N SER A 474 16.74 -26.52 -13.48
CA SER A 474 17.50 -25.77 -14.48
C SER A 474 17.71 -24.29 -14.08
N TRP A 475 18.97 -23.85 -14.18
CA TRP A 475 19.46 -22.49 -13.92
C TRP A 475 18.96 -21.43 -14.94
N ASP A 476 18.14 -21.86 -15.90
CA ASP A 476 17.59 -21.06 -16.99
C ASP A 476 16.05 -21.07 -17.06
N SER A 477 15.37 -21.53 -15.99
CA SER A 477 13.90 -21.47 -15.83
C SER A 477 13.10 -22.17 -16.93
N LYS A 478 13.65 -23.20 -17.58
CA LYS A 478 13.07 -23.85 -18.78
C LYS A 478 11.81 -24.70 -18.58
N CYS A 479 11.28 -24.84 -17.36
CA CYS A 479 10.09 -25.67 -17.14
C CYS A 479 8.77 -24.93 -17.42
N TYR A 480 8.67 -24.38 -18.63
CA TYR A 480 7.47 -23.68 -19.09
C TYR A 480 6.35 -24.69 -19.35
N TRP A 481 5.18 -24.44 -18.77
CA TRP A 481 4.01 -25.27 -19.03
C TRP A 481 3.26 -24.77 -20.26
N ASP A 482 3.10 -25.61 -21.28
CA ASP A 482 2.38 -25.31 -22.52
C ASP A 482 1.28 -26.34 -22.88
N GLY A 483 0.93 -27.21 -21.94
CA GLY A 483 -0.06 -28.27 -22.14
C GLY A 483 -1.50 -27.92 -21.74
N SER A 484 -2.43 -28.75 -22.18
CA SER A 484 -3.79 -28.79 -21.64
C SER A 484 -3.89 -29.78 -20.48
N VAL A 485 -4.75 -29.50 -19.50
CA VAL A 485 -4.99 -30.39 -18.34
C VAL A 485 -6.47 -30.49 -18.01
N ASP A 486 -6.86 -31.59 -17.38
CA ASP A 486 -8.23 -31.81 -16.90
C ASP A 486 -8.19 -32.49 -15.51
N TRP A 487 -8.80 -31.85 -14.52
CA TRP A 487 -9.02 -32.42 -13.19
C TRP A 487 -10.50 -32.44 -12.78
N MET A 488 -11.37 -31.89 -13.62
CA MET A 488 -12.81 -31.82 -13.35
C MET A 488 -13.57 -32.95 -14.05
N GLY A 489 -13.03 -33.49 -15.14
CA GLY A 489 -13.73 -34.43 -16.02
C GLY A 489 -14.87 -33.72 -16.76
N SER A 490 -16.04 -34.37 -16.85
CA SER A 490 -17.21 -33.78 -17.50
C SER A 490 -17.77 -32.59 -16.69
N GLN A 491 -17.49 -31.37 -17.14
CA GLN A 491 -17.96 -30.16 -16.45
C GLN A 491 -19.45 -29.85 -16.71
N SER A 492 -20.14 -29.48 -15.64
CA SER A 492 -21.52 -28.97 -15.61
C SER A 492 -21.70 -28.05 -14.40
N THR A 493 -22.81 -27.32 -14.35
CA THR A 493 -23.19 -26.52 -13.16
C THR A 493 -23.38 -27.35 -11.89
N ALA A 494 -23.58 -28.67 -12.02
CA ALA A 494 -23.71 -29.58 -10.89
C ALA A 494 -22.37 -29.97 -10.25
N ASN A 495 -21.23 -29.68 -10.89
CA ASN A 495 -19.92 -30.07 -10.38
C ASN A 495 -18.78 -29.05 -10.55
N SER A 496 -19.06 -27.90 -11.16
CA SER A 496 -18.11 -26.82 -11.43
C SER A 496 -18.66 -25.49 -10.94
N SER A 497 -17.78 -24.60 -10.50
CA SER A 497 -18.17 -23.33 -9.88
C SER A 497 -18.48 -22.29 -10.95
N THR A 498 -19.58 -21.56 -10.80
CA THR A 498 -20.04 -20.56 -11.78
C THR A 498 -20.25 -19.21 -11.13
N GLU A 499 -20.39 -18.19 -11.98
CA GLU A 499 -20.71 -16.83 -11.56
C GLU A 499 -21.95 -16.75 -10.67
N ASN A 500 -21.95 -15.74 -9.80
CA ASN A 500 -23.11 -15.29 -9.05
C ASN A 500 -23.07 -13.76 -8.94
N LEU A 501 -24.04 -13.04 -9.49
CA LEU A 501 -24.03 -11.58 -9.45
C LEU A 501 -24.82 -11.08 -8.25
N ARG A 502 -24.34 -10.01 -7.60
CA ARG A 502 -25.11 -9.31 -6.56
C ARG A 502 -26.00 -8.24 -7.19
N TYR A 503 -25.49 -7.55 -8.20
CA TYR A 503 -26.19 -6.44 -8.85
C TYR A 503 -26.83 -6.89 -10.15
N SER A 504 -28.07 -6.45 -10.39
CA SER A 504 -28.71 -6.65 -11.67
C SER A 504 -27.96 -5.88 -12.76
N LEU A 505 -27.81 -6.51 -13.93
CA LEU A 505 -27.22 -5.89 -15.10
C LEU A 505 -28.00 -4.63 -15.53
N GLY A 506 -27.28 -3.56 -15.88
CA GLY A 506 -27.83 -2.24 -16.21
C GLY A 506 -28.26 -1.41 -14.99
N SER A 507 -27.99 -1.86 -13.76
CA SER A 507 -28.30 -1.06 -12.56
C SER A 507 -27.38 0.16 -12.43
N GLY A 508 -27.88 1.22 -11.79
CA GLY A 508 -27.09 2.41 -11.48
C GLY A 508 -26.00 2.13 -10.44
N GLU A 509 -24.96 2.98 -10.46
CA GLU A 509 -23.87 2.94 -9.47
C GLU A 509 -24.44 3.05 -8.05
N PRO A 510 -24.11 2.13 -7.14
CA PRO A 510 -24.61 2.17 -5.77
C PRO A 510 -23.96 3.32 -4.99
N GLU A 511 -24.64 3.74 -3.92
CA GLU A 511 -24.15 4.80 -3.06
C GLU A 511 -22.78 4.48 -2.43
N LEU A 512 -21.92 5.49 -2.37
CA LEU A 512 -20.63 5.43 -1.70
C LEU A 512 -20.83 5.33 -0.17
N LYS A 513 -20.32 4.25 0.43
CA LYS A 513 -20.29 4.10 1.89
C LYS A 513 -19.01 4.69 2.47
N SER A 514 -19.02 5.99 2.76
CA SER A 514 -17.87 6.68 3.35
C SER A 514 -17.63 6.26 4.80
N LYS A 515 -16.35 6.19 5.22
CA LYS A 515 -16.00 5.97 6.63
C LYS A 515 -16.11 7.26 7.43
N TYR A 516 -15.59 8.35 6.88
CA TYR A 516 -15.65 9.67 7.47
C TYR A 516 -16.74 10.50 6.78
N GLY A 517 -17.32 11.42 7.54
CA GLY A 517 -18.20 12.42 6.95
C GLY A 517 -17.34 13.48 6.28
N HIS A 518 -17.80 13.98 5.14
CA HIS A 518 -17.06 14.98 4.35
C HIS A 518 -17.20 16.40 4.91
N GLY A 519 -17.84 16.58 6.07
CA GLY A 519 -18.01 17.89 6.69
C GLY A 519 -18.67 18.93 5.76
N PRO A 520 -18.73 20.20 6.17
CA PRO A 520 -18.97 21.32 5.26
C PRO A 520 -17.72 21.63 4.43
N CYS A 521 -17.90 21.85 3.13
CA CYS A 521 -16.84 22.28 2.21
C CYS A 521 -16.16 23.60 2.60
N ILE A 522 -16.97 24.55 3.06
CA ILE A 522 -16.52 25.85 3.52
C ILE A 522 -17.15 26.07 4.89
N ASP A 523 -16.37 25.80 5.93
CA ASP A 523 -16.59 26.41 7.24
C ASP A 523 -15.41 27.35 7.40
N HIS A 524 -15.56 28.65 7.20
CA HIS A 524 -14.57 29.63 7.67
C HIS A 524 -14.95 30.00 9.11
N PRO A 525 -14.02 30.50 9.94
CA PRO A 525 -14.40 30.99 11.26
C PRO A 525 -15.54 32.02 11.11
N SER A 526 -16.75 31.65 11.54
CA SER A 526 -18.06 32.32 11.29
C SER A 526 -18.16 33.80 11.68
N VAL A 527 -17.05 34.40 12.08
CA VAL A 527 -16.94 35.71 12.69
C VAL A 527 -16.43 36.81 11.73
N TYR A 528 -15.81 36.53 10.57
CA TYR A 528 -15.20 37.61 9.77
C TYR A 528 -15.21 37.44 8.23
N THR A 529 -15.98 38.30 7.55
CA THR A 529 -16.13 38.40 6.07
C THR A 529 -14.87 38.85 5.31
N ASN A 530 -13.74 39.09 5.98
CA ASN A 530 -12.52 39.67 5.41
C ASN A 530 -11.27 38.80 5.63
N ALA A 531 -11.44 37.51 5.95
CA ALA A 531 -10.31 36.60 6.14
C ALA A 531 -9.56 36.38 4.82
N ILE A 532 -8.22 36.38 4.88
CA ILE A 532 -7.39 35.88 3.77
C ILE A 532 -7.09 34.42 4.09
N ILE A 533 -7.71 33.50 3.35
CA ILE A 533 -7.45 32.06 3.50
C ILE A 533 -6.37 31.67 2.49
N VAL A 534 -5.28 31.12 3.01
CA VAL A 534 -4.19 30.54 2.23
C VAL A 534 -4.29 29.04 2.38
N ASP A 535 -4.78 28.40 1.33
CA ASP A 535 -4.98 26.96 1.26
C ASP A 535 -3.75 26.24 0.69
N ASP A 536 -3.65 24.93 0.90
CA ASP A 536 -2.52 24.12 0.40
C ASP A 536 -2.55 23.91 -1.13
N LEU A 537 -3.68 24.23 -1.76
CA LEU A 537 -3.84 24.35 -3.19
C LEU A 537 -3.92 25.82 -3.66
N GLY A 538 -3.41 26.06 -4.86
CA GLY A 538 -3.42 27.40 -5.48
C GLY A 538 -4.61 27.63 -6.43
N GLN A 539 -5.37 26.57 -6.72
CA GLN A 539 -6.55 26.54 -7.58
C GLN A 539 -7.54 25.51 -7.01
N HIS A 540 -8.73 25.46 -7.60
CA HIS A 540 -9.74 24.46 -7.26
C HIS A 540 -9.32 23.09 -7.83
N GLU A 541 -8.99 22.17 -6.94
CA GLU A 541 -8.76 20.75 -7.24
C GLU A 541 -9.43 19.87 -6.19
N ASP A 542 -10.77 19.94 -6.10
CA ASP A 542 -11.57 19.21 -5.13
C ASP A 542 -12.27 17.99 -5.73
N THR A 543 -12.09 16.85 -5.06
CA THR A 543 -12.75 15.60 -5.44
C THR A 543 -14.27 15.65 -5.19
N TYR A 544 -14.78 16.42 -4.23
CA TYR A 544 -16.17 16.34 -3.77
C TYR A 544 -17.11 17.46 -4.23
N GLY A 545 -16.63 18.40 -5.04
CA GLY A 545 -17.46 19.44 -5.64
C GLY A 545 -17.95 20.47 -4.62
N CYS A 546 -17.08 20.82 -3.68
CA CYS A 546 -17.12 22.05 -2.93
C CYS A 546 -17.31 23.22 -3.90
N GLY A 547 -18.16 24.16 -3.50
CA GLY A 547 -18.59 25.27 -4.36
C GLY A 547 -17.44 26.22 -4.72
N ASP A 548 -17.75 27.50 -4.96
CA ASP A 548 -16.72 28.47 -5.35
C ASP A 548 -15.55 28.50 -4.34
N PHE A 549 -14.36 28.14 -4.81
CA PHE A 549 -13.08 28.19 -4.08
C PHE A 549 -12.82 29.60 -3.52
N GLU A 550 -12.74 29.74 -2.19
CA GLU A 550 -12.48 31.04 -1.53
C GLU A 550 -10.98 31.31 -1.32
N ALA A 551 -10.11 30.33 -1.56
CA ALA A 551 -8.68 30.52 -1.40
C ALA A 551 -8.04 31.24 -2.61
N ALA A 552 -6.93 31.93 -2.34
CA ALA A 552 -6.20 32.79 -3.28
C ALA A 552 -6.92 34.07 -3.79
N ALA A 553 -7.60 34.81 -2.91
CA ALA A 553 -7.86 36.23 -3.19
C ALA A 553 -6.61 37.12 -2.97
N ASP A 554 -5.68 36.72 -2.07
CA ASP A 554 -4.55 37.58 -1.66
C ASP A 554 -3.39 36.89 -0.90
N GLY A 555 -3.10 35.62 -1.17
CA GLY A 555 -2.02 34.89 -0.48
C GLY A 555 -1.43 33.75 -1.31
N LYS A 556 -0.43 33.05 -0.77
CA LYS A 556 0.34 32.01 -1.44
C LYS A 556 0.75 30.92 -0.45
N PHE A 557 0.46 29.67 -0.81
CA PHE A 557 1.09 28.51 -0.20
C PHE A 557 2.29 28.03 -1.03
N THR A 558 3.28 27.45 -0.37
CA THR A 558 4.40 26.77 -1.02
C THR A 558 4.75 25.53 -0.24
N LEU A 559 4.70 24.38 -0.91
CA LEU A 559 5.23 23.12 -0.39
C LEU A 559 6.60 22.86 -0.99
N GLN A 560 7.60 22.67 -0.13
CA GLN A 560 8.97 22.37 -0.52
C GLN A 560 9.32 20.94 -0.10
N ALA A 561 9.75 20.11 -1.06
CA ALA A 561 10.26 18.77 -0.80
C ALA A 561 11.79 18.75 -0.80
N GLY A 562 12.37 18.35 0.33
CA GLY A 562 13.80 18.44 0.59
C GLY A 562 14.29 19.89 0.63
N ASP A 563 15.59 20.08 0.48
CA ASP A 563 16.22 21.40 0.33
C ASP A 563 16.23 21.90 -1.12
N ASN A 564 15.64 21.14 -2.05
CA ASN A 564 15.66 21.40 -3.49
C ASN A 564 17.07 21.38 -4.10
N ILE A 565 18.03 20.67 -3.49
CA ILE A 565 19.42 20.60 -3.94
C ILE A 565 19.79 19.17 -4.34
N THR A 566 20.30 19.04 -5.56
CA THR A 566 21.03 17.85 -5.98
C THR A 566 22.51 18.19 -6.12
N MET A 567 23.37 17.45 -5.43
CA MET A 567 24.81 17.69 -5.40
C MET A 567 25.55 16.39 -5.72
N LEU A 568 26.53 16.48 -6.63
CA LEU A 568 27.48 15.40 -6.87
C LEU A 568 28.64 15.55 -5.88
N ARG A 569 28.90 14.50 -5.08
CA ARG A 569 30.02 14.43 -4.15
C ARG A 569 31.30 13.99 -4.87
N ASP A 570 32.45 14.30 -4.28
CA ASP A 570 33.78 13.95 -4.81
C ASP A 570 33.99 12.43 -4.98
N ASN A 571 33.31 11.63 -4.16
CA ASN A 571 33.31 10.16 -4.25
C ASN A 571 32.40 9.60 -5.36
N GLY A 572 31.77 10.47 -6.16
CA GLY A 572 30.87 10.10 -7.25
C GLY A 572 29.43 9.77 -6.84
N THR A 573 29.07 9.93 -5.56
CA THR A 573 27.68 9.72 -5.07
C THR A 573 26.87 11.02 -5.10
N PHE A 574 25.53 10.91 -5.02
CA PHE A 574 24.64 12.07 -4.97
C PHE A 574 24.09 12.33 -3.56
N ARG A 575 23.97 13.60 -3.20
CA ARG A 575 23.01 14.10 -2.21
C ARG A 575 21.83 14.68 -2.98
N ALA A 576 20.70 13.99 -2.97
CA ALA A 576 19.58 14.25 -3.87
C ALA A 576 18.26 14.23 -3.09
N THR A 577 18.15 15.07 -2.05
CA THR A 577 16.95 15.17 -1.19
C THR A 577 15.64 15.39 -1.98
N PRO A 578 15.61 16.09 -3.13
CA PRO A 578 14.35 16.30 -3.88
C PRO A 578 13.81 15.03 -4.53
N TYR A 579 14.61 13.96 -4.60
CA TYR A 579 14.21 12.65 -5.10
C TYR A 579 13.76 11.70 -3.99
N LEU A 580 14.14 11.97 -2.74
CA LEU A 580 13.77 11.15 -1.57
C LEU A 580 12.55 11.70 -0.84
N ALA A 581 12.54 13.00 -0.54
CA ALA A 581 11.47 13.62 0.23
C ALA A 581 10.06 13.37 -0.35
N PRO A 582 9.83 13.39 -1.68
CA PRO A 582 8.51 13.11 -2.24
C PRO A 582 8.02 11.67 -2.06
N ILE A 583 8.88 10.71 -1.70
CA ILE A 583 8.49 9.29 -1.54
C ILE A 583 7.47 9.16 -0.41
N ASP A 584 7.67 9.90 0.68
CA ASP A 584 6.80 9.93 1.86
C ASP A 584 5.92 11.19 1.94
N LEU A 585 5.78 11.92 0.83
CA LEU A 585 4.78 12.98 0.70
C LEU A 585 3.52 12.38 0.07
N HIS A 586 2.38 12.60 0.69
CA HIS A 586 1.09 12.04 0.30
C HIS A 586 0.04 13.14 0.19
N GLN A 587 -1.08 12.80 -0.46
CA GLN A 587 -2.29 13.64 -0.53
C GLN A 587 -3.51 12.82 -0.10
N LEU A 588 -4.45 13.48 0.57
CA LEU A 588 -5.67 12.90 1.13
C LEU A 588 -6.86 13.85 0.93
N GLY A 589 -8.00 13.28 0.57
CA GLY A 589 -9.26 14.00 0.40
C GLY A 589 -9.93 14.36 1.72
N ALA A 590 -9.26 15.14 2.56
CA ALA A 590 -9.68 15.57 3.89
C ALA A 590 -9.31 17.04 4.10
N GLY A 591 -9.71 17.66 5.21
CA GLY A 591 -9.32 19.02 5.53
C GLY A 591 -10.13 20.08 4.80
N TYR A 592 -9.58 21.30 4.73
CA TYR A 592 -10.23 22.42 4.06
C TYR A 592 -10.30 22.13 2.55
N ASP A 593 -11.43 22.43 1.92
CA ASP A 593 -11.69 22.13 0.50
C ASP A 593 -11.44 20.66 0.08
N HIS A 594 -11.46 19.74 1.06
CA HIS A 594 -11.19 18.31 0.90
C HIS A 594 -9.88 17.97 0.20
N HIS A 595 -8.83 18.73 0.50
CA HIS A 595 -7.47 18.36 0.15
C HIS A 595 -6.51 18.68 1.29
N VAL A 596 -5.59 17.76 1.55
CA VAL A 596 -4.39 18.03 2.35
C VAL A 596 -3.18 17.29 1.79
N TYR A 597 -2.01 17.91 1.93
CA TYR A 597 -0.75 17.19 1.90
C TYR A 597 -0.38 16.66 3.28
N PHE A 598 0.20 15.47 3.35
CA PHE A 598 0.75 14.96 4.61
C PHE A 598 2.00 14.10 4.42
N THR A 599 2.76 13.95 5.49
CA THR A 599 3.99 13.14 5.57
C THR A 599 4.20 12.69 7.01
N HIS A 600 5.08 11.72 7.27
CA HIS A 600 5.39 11.32 8.64
C HIS A 600 6.33 12.33 9.32
N ASN A 601 6.29 12.34 10.65
CA ASN A 601 7.23 13.11 11.47
C ASN A 601 8.61 12.42 11.55
N TYR A 602 9.69 13.16 11.35
CA TYR A 602 11.05 12.63 11.46
C TYR A 602 11.88 13.40 12.49
N PRO A 603 13.00 12.85 13.00
CA PRO A 603 13.93 13.59 13.83
C PRO A 603 14.44 14.86 13.14
N ASP A 604 14.81 15.89 13.92
CA ASP A 604 15.41 17.14 13.40
C ASP A 604 16.66 16.92 12.52
N THR A 605 17.30 15.75 12.61
CA THR A 605 18.48 15.37 11.83
C THR A 605 18.16 14.71 10.49
N ASP A 606 16.89 14.43 10.18
CA ASP A 606 16.50 13.70 8.96
C ASP A 606 16.11 14.64 7.82
N TYR A 607 17.11 15.28 7.22
CA TYR A 607 16.90 16.23 6.14
C TYR A 607 16.45 15.58 4.82
N PHE A 608 16.57 14.26 4.67
CA PHE A 608 16.25 13.55 3.43
C PHE A 608 14.75 13.41 3.19
N HIS A 609 13.96 13.37 4.28
CA HIS A 609 12.49 13.29 4.23
C HIS A 609 11.82 14.61 4.59
N LYS A 610 12.59 15.71 4.63
CA LYS A 610 12.07 17.03 5.01
C LYS A 610 11.04 17.52 4.00
N ILE A 611 9.85 17.83 4.48
CA ILE A 611 8.81 18.58 3.76
C ILE A 611 8.55 19.87 4.54
N THR A 612 8.43 21.00 3.84
CA THR A 612 8.15 22.31 4.45
C THR A 612 6.98 22.99 3.76
N GLY A 613 5.93 23.27 4.52
CA GLY A 613 4.81 24.11 4.10
C GLY A 613 5.03 25.57 4.52
N ARG A 614 4.70 26.52 3.64
CA ARG A 614 4.80 27.96 3.90
C ARG A 614 3.50 28.65 3.50
N TRP A 615 2.95 29.45 4.40
CA TRP A 615 1.75 30.26 4.17
C TRP A 615 2.09 31.74 4.24
N GLU A 616 1.80 32.46 3.17
CA GLU A 616 2.13 33.87 2.99
C GLU A 616 0.89 34.65 2.59
N VAL A 617 0.63 35.78 3.25
CA VAL A 617 -0.25 36.81 2.66
C VAL A 617 0.52 37.56 1.57
N ASN A 618 -0.19 38.31 0.73
CA ASN A 618 0.41 39.05 -0.37
C ASN A 618 1.48 40.04 0.12
N GLN A 619 2.73 39.71 -0.20
CA GLN A 619 3.91 40.47 0.21
C GLN A 619 3.92 41.92 -0.32
N ALA A 620 3.22 42.21 -1.41
CA ALA A 620 3.11 43.57 -1.94
C ALA A 620 2.21 44.47 -1.07
N LYS A 621 1.31 43.89 -0.27
CA LYS A 621 0.39 44.61 0.61
C LYS A 621 0.90 44.74 2.04
N LEU A 622 1.94 44.00 2.40
CA LEU A 622 2.57 44.14 3.71
C LEU A 622 3.43 45.42 3.80
N PRO A 623 3.45 46.08 4.97
CA PRO A 623 4.27 47.26 5.22
C PRO A 623 5.77 46.93 5.15
N SER A 624 6.58 47.92 4.76
CA SER A 624 8.04 47.84 4.92
C SER A 624 8.43 47.93 6.40
N GLY A 625 9.60 47.41 6.77
CA GLY A 625 10.01 47.26 8.16
C GLY A 625 10.14 48.56 8.99
N ASP A 626 10.14 49.71 8.34
CA ASP A 626 10.14 51.04 8.94
C ASP A 626 8.72 51.57 9.28
N GLN A 627 7.67 50.85 8.87
CA GLN A 627 6.26 51.19 9.13
C GLN A 627 5.66 50.27 10.21
N PRO A 628 4.50 50.62 10.81
CA PRO A 628 3.76 49.72 11.69
C PRO A 628 3.39 48.41 10.96
N GLY A 629 3.54 47.27 11.63
CA GLY A 629 3.25 45.95 11.06
C GLY A 629 1.76 45.74 10.82
N GLN A 630 1.41 44.93 9.83
CA GLN A 630 0.02 44.54 9.62
C GLN A 630 -0.30 43.35 10.51
N ARG A 631 -1.22 43.57 11.46
CA ARG A 631 -1.64 42.55 12.42
C ARG A 631 -2.80 41.71 11.88
N TYR A 632 -2.71 40.40 12.12
CA TYR A 632 -3.74 39.42 11.82
C TYR A 632 -3.99 38.52 13.02
N LYS A 633 -5.25 38.17 13.26
CA LYS A 633 -5.61 37.00 14.05
C LYS A 633 -5.52 35.76 13.16
N ILE A 634 -4.78 34.76 13.63
CA ILE A 634 -4.40 33.58 12.85
C ILE A 634 -5.20 32.37 13.31
N TYR A 635 -5.80 31.68 12.33
CA TYR A 635 -6.44 30.38 12.51
C TYR A 635 -5.77 29.34 11.64
N LEU A 636 -5.49 28.17 12.21
CA LEU A 636 -4.98 27.00 11.52
C LEU A 636 -6.12 26.02 11.27
N HIS A 637 -6.34 25.60 10.02
CA HIS A 637 -7.26 24.50 9.75
C HIS A 637 -6.60 23.17 10.08
N LEU A 638 -7.38 22.25 10.68
CA LEU A 638 -6.95 20.91 11.00
C LEU A 638 -8.01 19.93 10.51
N PRO A 639 -7.63 18.87 9.78
CA PRO A 639 -8.58 17.93 9.24
C PRO A 639 -9.17 17.02 10.32
N SER A 640 -10.34 16.46 10.03
CA SER A 640 -11.00 15.45 10.88
C SER A 640 -10.18 14.17 11.07
N HIS A 641 -9.30 13.84 10.13
CA HIS A 641 -8.48 12.64 10.19
C HIS A 641 -7.16 12.85 9.40
N GLY A 642 -6.21 11.95 9.59
CA GLY A 642 -4.90 12.01 8.91
C GLY A 642 -3.86 12.91 9.57
N ALA A 643 -4.23 13.74 10.56
CA ALA A 643 -3.30 14.58 11.33
C ALA A 643 -3.13 14.07 12.77
N GLU A 644 -1.89 13.79 13.18
CA GLU A 644 -1.59 13.11 14.46
C GLU A 644 -0.47 13.79 15.25
N ALA A 645 0.51 14.37 14.56
CA ALA A 645 1.75 14.86 15.16
C ALA A 645 1.58 16.16 15.97
N VAL A 646 2.58 16.41 16.83
CA VAL A 646 2.84 17.74 17.40
C VAL A 646 3.77 18.50 16.46
N VAL A 647 3.25 19.54 15.82
CA VAL A 647 3.93 20.28 14.75
C VAL A 647 4.36 21.65 15.25
N ARG A 648 5.61 22.01 14.93
CA ARG A 648 6.18 23.35 15.16
C ARG A 648 5.80 24.28 14.01
N TYR A 649 4.97 25.27 14.30
CA TYR A 649 4.65 26.38 13.39
C TYR A 649 5.51 27.60 13.74
N ASN A 650 6.43 27.95 12.84
CA ASN A 650 7.31 29.11 12.97
C ASN A 650 6.61 30.35 12.40
N PHE A 651 6.53 31.40 13.21
CA PHE A 651 6.03 32.70 12.83
C PHE A 651 7.23 33.60 12.53
N ILE A 652 7.35 34.00 11.28
CA ILE A 652 8.45 34.85 10.83
C ILE A 652 7.84 36.22 10.53
N PRO A 653 8.10 37.27 11.33
CA PRO A 653 7.45 38.57 11.16
C PRO A 653 7.89 39.31 9.89
N GLY A 654 9.05 38.97 9.33
CA GLY A 654 9.69 39.73 8.26
C GLY A 654 10.58 40.86 8.79
N ASP A 655 11.26 41.56 7.88
CA ASP A 655 12.19 42.62 8.24
C ASP A 655 11.45 43.77 8.93
N ASN A 656 11.84 44.12 10.16
CA ASN A 656 11.17 45.15 10.94
C ASN A 656 12.12 45.91 11.87
N THR A 657 11.76 47.18 12.15
CA THR A 657 12.45 48.05 13.13
C THR A 657 11.77 48.04 14.49
N ALA A 658 10.62 47.37 14.62
CA ALA A 658 9.84 47.22 15.85
C ALA A 658 10.48 46.24 16.86
N GLY A 659 11.44 45.43 16.42
CA GLY A 659 12.12 44.44 17.25
C GLY A 659 11.36 43.11 17.38
N ALA A 660 10.33 42.89 16.56
CA ALA A 660 9.66 41.60 16.45
C ALA A 660 10.64 40.55 15.90
N LYS A 661 10.68 39.38 16.54
CA LYS A 661 11.58 38.28 16.18
C LYS A 661 10.76 37.07 15.79
N ALA A 662 11.39 36.15 15.06
CA ALA A 662 10.79 34.85 14.82
C ALA A 662 10.53 34.12 16.14
N ASP A 663 9.40 33.44 16.22
CA ASP A 663 8.97 32.63 17.35
C ASP A 663 8.17 31.43 16.83
N TYR A 664 7.80 30.48 17.68
CA TYR A 664 7.09 29.28 17.23
C TYR A 664 6.00 28.82 18.20
N CYS A 665 4.98 28.15 17.65
CA CYS A 665 3.93 27.48 18.41
C CYS A 665 3.92 25.99 18.10
N ASN A 666 3.94 25.16 19.15
CA ASN A 666 3.74 23.72 19.01
C ASN A 666 2.25 23.39 19.08
N VAL A 667 1.72 22.82 18.00
CA VAL A 667 0.32 22.44 17.88
C VAL A 667 0.22 20.92 17.73
N ASN A 668 -0.45 20.27 18.69
CA ASN A 668 -0.83 18.85 18.55
C ASN A 668 -2.03 18.75 17.60
N GLN A 669 -1.81 18.40 16.33
CA GLN A 669 -2.87 18.43 15.31
C GLN A 669 -4.02 17.48 15.67
N GLY A 670 -3.73 16.24 16.09
CA GLY A 670 -4.76 15.24 16.40
C GLY A 670 -5.63 15.59 17.62
N THR A 671 -5.03 16.15 18.69
CA THR A 671 -5.80 16.56 19.89
C THR A 671 -6.60 17.83 19.63
N ARG A 672 -6.08 18.73 18.78
CA ARG A 672 -6.75 19.99 18.45
C ARG A 672 -7.91 19.81 17.48
N SER A 673 -7.78 18.90 16.50
CA SER A 673 -8.90 18.52 15.63
C SER A 673 -9.95 17.69 16.36
N ALA A 674 -9.52 16.84 17.29
CA ALA A 674 -10.39 15.94 18.06
C ALA A 674 -11.35 15.12 17.15
N GLY A 675 -10.85 14.74 15.97
CA GLY A 675 -11.61 13.96 14.99
C GLY A 675 -12.58 14.78 14.13
N LYS A 676 -12.41 16.11 14.07
CA LYS A 676 -13.29 17.04 13.33
C LYS A 676 -12.49 18.02 12.50
N ASP A 677 -13.02 18.40 11.35
CA ASP A 677 -12.53 19.56 10.59
C ASP A 677 -12.77 20.82 11.43
N THR A 678 -11.70 21.56 11.73
CA THR A 678 -11.78 22.68 12.68
C THR A 678 -10.72 23.75 12.46
N TRP A 679 -11.10 25.00 12.77
CA TRP A 679 -10.19 26.13 12.84
C TRP A 679 -9.70 26.36 14.26
N PHE A 680 -8.41 26.14 14.48
CA PHE A 680 -7.73 26.41 15.74
C PHE A 680 -7.18 27.84 15.78
N GLU A 681 -7.71 28.69 16.67
CA GLU A 681 -7.18 30.03 16.91
C GLU A 681 -5.80 29.96 17.57
N MET A 682 -4.78 30.53 16.92
CA MET A 682 -3.41 30.53 17.43
C MET A 682 -3.12 31.78 18.29
N GLY A 683 -3.67 32.92 17.87
CA GLY A 683 -3.42 34.25 18.46
C GLY A 683 -3.27 35.32 17.38
N THR A 684 -2.76 36.50 17.74
CA THR A 684 -2.50 37.59 16.80
C THR A 684 -1.01 37.78 16.52
N PHE A 685 -0.69 38.02 15.25
CA PHE A 685 0.67 38.19 14.75
C PHE A 685 0.77 39.33 13.75
N SER A 686 1.85 40.10 13.84
CA SER A 686 2.17 41.24 13.00
C SER A 686 3.20 40.84 11.96
N PHE A 687 2.90 41.15 10.70
CA PHE A 687 3.78 40.84 9.57
C PHE A 687 4.17 42.10 8.80
N TRP A 688 5.41 42.07 8.31
CA TRP A 688 6.02 42.99 7.37
C TRP A 688 6.44 42.23 6.11
N LYS A 689 6.95 42.93 5.10
CA LYS A 689 7.53 42.28 3.92
C LYS A 689 8.54 41.20 4.31
N GLY A 690 8.40 40.01 3.73
CA GLY A 690 9.14 38.79 4.06
C GLY A 690 8.47 37.94 5.16
N GLY A 691 7.39 38.44 5.76
CA GLY A 691 6.67 37.78 6.85
C GLY A 691 5.78 36.64 6.37
N ARG A 692 5.77 35.54 7.14
CA ARG A 692 5.13 34.27 6.77
C ARG A 692 5.01 33.31 7.96
N ILE A 693 4.21 32.26 7.79
CA ILE A 693 4.17 31.10 8.69
C ILE A 693 4.79 29.89 7.97
N GLU A 694 5.66 29.16 8.66
CA GLU A 694 6.30 27.94 8.13
C GLU A 694 6.11 26.77 9.09
N ALA A 695 5.88 25.57 8.55
CA ALA A 695 5.93 24.33 9.31
C ALA A 695 6.70 23.28 8.50
N ASP A 696 7.42 22.40 9.20
CA ASP A 696 8.04 21.22 8.59
C ASP A 696 7.72 19.97 9.41
N ASN A 697 8.07 18.80 8.86
CA ASN A 697 7.85 17.52 9.50
C ASN A 697 9.01 17.06 10.40
N LEU A 698 10.00 17.91 10.67
CA LEU A 698 11.17 17.55 11.46
C LEU A 698 11.03 18.04 12.91
N HIS A 699 11.07 17.10 13.84
CA HIS A 699 10.79 17.33 15.26
C HIS A 699 11.73 16.49 16.15
N SER A 700 12.16 17.05 17.29
CA SER A 700 13.10 16.41 18.24
C SER A 700 12.71 15.02 18.77
N ALA A 701 11.44 14.62 18.64
CA ALA A 701 10.92 13.31 19.04
C ALA A 701 10.26 12.53 17.88
N GLY A 702 10.50 12.92 16.62
CA GLY A 702 9.93 12.23 15.45
C GLY A 702 10.41 10.79 15.33
N THR A 703 9.51 9.86 15.02
CA THR A 703 9.81 8.42 14.90
C THR A 703 9.44 7.82 13.55
N GLY A 704 8.87 8.61 12.65
CA GLY A 704 8.32 8.18 11.36
C GLY A 704 6.94 7.53 11.49
N ASP A 705 6.23 7.76 12.60
CA ASP A 705 4.98 7.06 12.91
C ASP A 705 3.75 7.99 12.90
N ASP A 706 3.88 9.25 13.35
CA ASP A 706 2.75 10.19 13.39
C ASP A 706 2.72 11.07 12.13
N ASN A 707 1.53 11.32 11.60
CA ASN A 707 1.35 12.16 10.42
C ASN A 707 1.35 13.67 10.75
N VAL A 708 2.12 14.42 9.97
CA VAL A 708 2.16 15.89 9.88
C VAL A 708 1.37 16.32 8.66
N VAL A 709 0.34 17.13 8.86
CA VAL A 709 -0.55 17.63 7.80
C VAL A 709 -0.28 19.09 7.47
N PHE A 710 -0.32 19.42 6.18
CA PHE A 710 -0.33 20.76 5.61
C PHE A 710 -1.68 20.99 4.92
N ASP A 711 -2.38 22.03 5.34
CA ASP A 711 -3.76 22.36 4.98
C ASP A 711 -3.83 23.91 4.85
N ALA A 712 -4.91 24.54 5.31
CA ALA A 712 -5.12 25.98 5.23
C ALA A 712 -4.73 26.78 6.49
N ILE A 713 -4.37 28.05 6.29
CA ILE A 713 -4.25 29.06 7.34
C ILE A 713 -5.07 30.30 6.96
N ALA A 714 -5.89 30.79 7.89
CA ALA A 714 -6.64 32.02 7.73
C ALA A 714 -5.98 33.18 8.48
N PHE A 715 -5.78 34.28 7.75
CA PHE A 715 -5.25 35.54 8.24
C PHE A 715 -6.40 36.56 8.32
N VAL A 716 -6.91 36.82 9.52
CA VAL A 716 -8.01 37.75 9.74
C VAL A 716 -7.45 39.11 10.19
N PRO A 717 -7.59 40.19 9.41
CA PRO A 717 -7.11 41.51 9.83
C PRO A 717 -7.61 41.89 11.23
N PHE A 718 -6.69 42.33 12.11
CA PHE A 718 -7.03 42.57 13.51
C PHE A 718 -6.24 43.75 14.08
N ASN A 719 -6.82 44.50 15.03
CA ASN A 719 -6.27 45.79 15.47
C ASN A 719 -5.55 45.76 16.83
N TYR A 720 -5.73 44.71 17.63
CA TYR A 720 -5.21 44.64 19.00
C TYR A 720 -4.40 43.36 19.22
N ALA A 721 -3.36 43.41 20.04
CA ALA A 721 -2.61 42.21 20.39
C ALA A 721 -3.42 41.31 21.32
N GLU A 722 -3.60 40.05 20.93
CA GLU A 722 -4.23 38.98 21.70
C GLU A 722 -3.32 37.74 21.58
N PRO A 723 -2.58 37.36 22.64
CA PRO A 723 -1.57 36.29 22.56
C PRO A 723 -2.13 34.92 22.17
N GLY A 724 -3.44 34.70 22.39
CA GLY A 724 -4.12 33.44 22.10
C GLY A 724 -3.49 32.22 22.82
N PRO A 725 -3.87 31.01 22.42
CA PRO A 725 -3.31 29.77 22.97
C PRO A 725 -1.80 29.59 22.75
N CYS A 726 -1.23 30.21 21.71
CA CYS A 726 0.21 30.12 21.44
C CYS A 726 1.05 31.03 22.34
N ASN A 727 0.45 32.06 22.97
CA ASN A 727 1.10 32.98 23.92
C ASN A 727 2.41 33.62 23.40
N LEU A 728 2.48 33.92 22.09
CA LEU A 728 3.68 34.47 21.47
C LEU A 728 3.75 36.00 21.59
N VAL A 729 4.97 36.54 21.58
CA VAL A 729 5.20 37.98 21.69
C VAL A 729 5.09 38.61 20.31
N ASP A 730 3.94 39.25 20.05
CA ASP A 730 3.66 39.89 18.75
C ASP A 730 4.60 41.08 18.43
N GLY A 731 5.21 41.71 19.44
CA GLY A 731 6.26 42.74 19.28
C GLY A 731 5.88 44.02 18.52
N GLY A 732 4.73 44.05 17.84
CA GLY A 732 4.21 45.17 17.07
C GLY A 732 3.41 46.14 17.93
N LEU A 733 3.64 47.44 17.74
CA LEU A 733 2.78 48.52 18.27
C LEU A 733 1.35 48.39 17.76
#